data_AF-A0A9D2I6S5-F1
#
_entry.id   AF-A0A9D2I6S5-F1
#
_cell.length_a   1.000
_cell.length_b   1.000
_cell.length_c   1.000
_cell.angle_alpha   90.00
_cell.angle_beta   90.00
_cell.angle_gamma   90.00
#
_symmetry.space_group_name_H-M   'P 1'
#
loop_
_entity.id
_entity.type
_entity.pdbx_description
1 polymer ?
#
loop_
_entity_poly.entity_id
_entity_poly.type
_entity_poly.pdbx_seq_one_letter_code
_entity_poly.pdbx_strand_id
1 'polypeptide(L)'
;MKRYFRIPALTASSMLCAFLLLGQIAYGSSLQGGTGQKESGSREDEKGTGDFQVDGGSYDEDYSYQDGILTILTDTELTISGRVEEGGIITAEDTSVRLVFDGLTVNADGCALDIQGEEARIELEGDNTLTSGQGWPGIRVPKGSTLSVEGDADASLTVRGGTESAGIGAAGAEDFGTIFLAGGTVTASGGRAGAGIGAGSGGGTGKIEITGGIVKARGGAGAADVGNGAQGGSDSPVTLNGDAILEAEEITGKTEGKQGILIQGNELLVCGDTMLIRDLSLSAGDTLTIGEDAGLTVPQDMTVDNRGQIAVYGSLEVLGEVENTKGRIYRYEDGVIEREENIAGNEAVSVEEGKILLSQGDIVIQAEGYRQNGTLRKTDGGRYSLYGEEESTNTIKVEDGVCAVIEMDGTVIRASGGEAAFTIGENAQVMLILSGNNYLTAQQLEDALQVKKGAALRIRGTGTLTLQGSADRNSFVLEGGAGSREAITDSEEETEELSETENTAAGEGEVYEIVLDSGETLETGQLADDEDRDYLLTVTLQPGNGDARELTISRPALRKLVQQGASFRLETDYLSFEMDTEALTALLDAVRGDVGLRISPFSLSGSGFEKARALIGEGPVYDIQVREDVNGTVTARNVEFGSGKVKLEIPFEKTAASDGQTTMVYVGTGNLISIMEDTVYDSGTRTAAAFVPHFSVYGVAVFSET
;
A
#
# COMPACT_ATOMS: atom_id res chain seq x y z
N MET A 1 50.19 31.96 -24.11
CA MET A 1 51.58 31.46 -24.16
C MET A 1 51.54 29.94 -23.95
N LYS A 2 52.05 29.15 -24.92
CA LYS A 2 52.44 27.72 -24.84
C LYS A 2 51.34 26.69 -24.43
N ARG A 3 51.28 25.43 -24.86
CA ARG A 3 51.81 24.59 -25.96
C ARG A 3 51.05 23.23 -25.86
N TYR A 4 50.66 22.67 -27.01
CA TYR A 4 50.49 21.25 -27.43
C TYR A 4 50.47 20.10 -26.39
N PHE A 5 49.58 19.08 -26.56
CA PHE A 5 49.83 17.86 -27.37
C PHE A 5 48.63 16.85 -27.42
N ARG A 6 48.51 16.25 -28.62
CA ARG A 6 47.82 15.04 -29.17
C ARG A 6 47.05 14.01 -28.30
N ILE A 7 46.00 13.46 -28.93
CA ILE A 7 45.56 12.05 -28.88
C ILE A 7 45.33 11.57 -30.34
N PRO A 8 45.59 10.28 -30.71
CA PRO A 8 45.93 9.87 -32.07
C PRO A 8 44.75 9.41 -32.92
N ALA A 9 45.01 9.33 -34.24
CA ALA A 9 44.13 8.72 -35.24
C ALA A 9 44.50 7.24 -35.48
N LEU A 10 43.49 6.38 -35.60
CA LEU A 10 43.49 5.07 -36.29
C LEU A 10 42.06 4.89 -36.85
N THR A 11 41.78 5.23 -38.11
CA THR A 11 41.71 4.37 -39.32
C THR A 11 40.69 3.22 -39.29
N ALA A 12 39.55 3.41 -39.96
CA ALA A 12 38.86 2.43 -40.82
C ALA A 12 37.81 3.22 -41.66
N SER A 13 38.12 3.50 -42.93
CA SER A 13 37.67 2.77 -44.12
C SER A 13 36.22 3.02 -44.52
N SER A 14 36.06 3.78 -45.62
CA SER A 14 35.11 3.59 -46.74
C SER A 14 33.60 3.51 -46.43
N MET A 15 32.65 4.13 -47.14
CA MET A 15 32.62 4.64 -48.50
C MET A 15 31.34 5.48 -48.60
N LEU A 16 31.49 6.77 -48.89
CA LEU A 16 30.69 7.54 -49.84
C LEU A 16 29.32 6.94 -50.24
N CYS A 17 28.24 7.44 -49.65
CA CYS A 17 26.95 7.51 -50.34
C CYS A 17 26.34 8.89 -50.09
N ALA A 18 26.24 9.67 -51.16
CA ALA A 18 25.62 10.98 -51.17
C ALA A 18 24.12 10.80 -51.36
N PHE A 19 23.29 11.42 -50.52
CA PHE A 19 22.00 11.95 -50.95
C PHE A 19 21.63 13.19 -50.14
N LEU A 20 20.99 14.11 -50.83
CA LEU A 20 20.83 15.51 -50.50
C LEU A 20 20.02 15.78 -49.23
N LEU A 21 20.55 16.68 -48.42
CA LEU A 21 19.83 17.45 -47.42
C LEU A 21 19.17 18.66 -48.10
N LEU A 22 17.85 18.86 -47.92
CA LEU A 22 17.19 20.16 -47.84
C LEU A 22 15.69 19.98 -47.52
N GLY A 23 15.23 20.54 -46.40
CA GLY A 23 13.80 20.74 -46.13
C GLY A 23 13.43 20.72 -44.65
N GLN A 24 13.65 21.84 -43.96
CA GLN A 24 13.22 22.08 -42.58
C GLN A 24 11.69 22.18 -42.43
N ILE A 25 11.20 21.64 -41.31
CA ILE A 25 10.27 22.21 -40.30
C ILE A 25 8.98 22.90 -40.79
N ALA A 26 7.83 22.39 -40.35
CA ALA A 26 6.73 23.23 -39.84
C ALA A 26 5.76 22.43 -38.95
N TYR A 27 5.81 22.70 -37.63
CA TYR A 27 4.67 22.57 -36.73
C TYR A 27 3.55 23.51 -37.20
N GLY A 28 2.30 23.05 -37.18
CA GLY A 28 1.15 23.87 -37.58
C GLY A 28 -0.18 23.25 -37.18
N SER A 29 -0.58 23.49 -35.93
CA SER A 29 -1.95 23.37 -35.44
C SER A 29 -2.94 24.15 -36.31
N SER A 30 -4.08 23.55 -36.67
CA SER A 30 -5.31 24.32 -36.88
C SER A 30 -6.58 23.51 -36.54
N LEU A 31 -7.31 24.05 -35.55
CA LEU A 31 -8.73 23.82 -35.29
C LEU A 31 -9.53 24.75 -36.21
N GLN A 32 -10.38 24.22 -37.08
CA GLN A 32 -11.71 24.81 -37.36
C GLN A 32 -12.61 23.84 -38.13
N GLY A 33 -13.78 23.54 -37.56
CA GLY A 33 -14.80 22.69 -38.15
C GLY A 33 -15.65 23.36 -39.22
N GLY A 34 -16.46 22.54 -39.90
CA GLY A 34 -17.59 23.04 -40.70
C GLY A 34 -17.96 22.21 -41.94
N THR A 35 -18.77 21.16 -41.71
CA THR A 35 -19.88 20.67 -42.56
C THR A 35 -19.67 20.32 -44.05
N GLY A 36 -19.73 19.01 -44.33
CA GLY A 36 -20.70 18.40 -45.26
C GLY A 36 -20.39 18.37 -46.76
N GLN A 37 -20.10 17.18 -47.29
CA GLN A 37 -20.99 16.43 -48.21
C GLN A 37 -20.33 15.10 -48.62
N LYS A 38 -21.14 14.03 -48.55
CA LYS A 38 -20.83 12.70 -49.12
C LYS A 38 -20.71 12.82 -50.64
N GLU A 39 -19.57 12.41 -51.18
CA GLU A 39 -19.51 11.86 -52.54
C GLU A 39 -19.09 10.40 -52.46
N SER A 40 -19.99 9.55 -52.91
CA SER A 40 -19.79 8.12 -53.13
C SER A 40 -18.89 7.94 -54.35
N GLY A 41 -17.61 7.67 -54.12
CA GLY A 41 -16.73 7.02 -55.07
C GLY A 41 -16.36 5.65 -54.49
N SER A 42 -16.80 4.57 -55.14
CA SER A 42 -16.30 3.22 -54.89
C SER A 42 -14.79 3.21 -55.13
N ARG A 43 -14.02 3.27 -54.05
CA ARG A 43 -12.59 2.96 -54.06
C ARG A 43 -12.46 1.45 -53.89
N GLU A 44 -11.63 0.87 -54.73
CA GLU A 44 -11.11 -0.49 -54.62
C GLU A 44 -10.61 -0.71 -53.19
N ASP A 45 -10.86 -1.89 -52.62
CA ASP A 45 -10.51 -2.26 -51.24
C ASP A 45 -9.02 -1.96 -50.97
N GLU A 46 -8.72 -0.85 -50.31
CA GLU A 46 -7.39 -0.57 -49.78
C GLU A 46 -7.17 -1.59 -48.66
N LYS A 47 -6.31 -2.59 -48.92
CA LYS A 47 -5.74 -3.47 -47.91
C LYS A 47 -4.97 -2.61 -46.91
N GLY A 48 -5.66 -2.11 -45.89
CA GLY A 48 -5.12 -1.22 -44.87
C GLY A 48 -5.33 -1.81 -43.48
N THR A 49 -4.46 -1.45 -42.55
CA THR A 49 -4.46 -1.89 -41.15
C THR A 49 -5.23 -0.94 -40.23
N GLY A 50 -6.14 -0.14 -40.80
CA GLY A 50 -6.82 0.93 -40.06
C GLY A 50 -5.81 1.95 -39.53
N ASP A 51 -5.90 2.23 -38.23
CA ASP A 51 -4.99 3.16 -37.52
C ASP A 51 -3.70 2.50 -37.02
N PHE A 52 -3.57 1.18 -37.14
CA PHE A 52 -2.30 0.48 -36.88
C PHE A 52 -1.32 0.76 -38.01
N GLN A 53 -0.06 0.96 -37.64
CA GLN A 53 1.08 0.90 -38.54
C GLN A 53 1.80 -0.43 -38.29
N VAL A 54 1.96 -1.22 -39.35
CA VAL A 54 2.61 -2.53 -39.29
C VAL A 54 3.79 -2.51 -40.26
N ASP A 55 5.00 -2.69 -39.72
CA ASP A 55 6.21 -2.94 -40.50
C ASP A 55 6.69 -4.38 -40.30
N GLY A 56 7.27 -4.96 -41.34
CA GLY A 56 7.53 -6.40 -41.43
C GLY A 56 6.32 -7.21 -41.95
N GLY A 57 6.62 -8.43 -42.42
CA GLY A 57 5.64 -9.38 -42.95
C GLY A 57 4.84 -8.92 -44.18
N SER A 58 3.83 -9.72 -44.54
CA SER A 58 2.93 -9.50 -45.66
C SER A 58 1.45 -9.61 -45.26
N TYR A 59 0.63 -8.65 -45.69
CA TYR A 59 -0.82 -8.64 -45.46
C TYR A 59 -1.51 -9.87 -46.10
N ASP A 60 -2.40 -10.53 -45.36
CA ASP A 60 -3.06 -11.83 -45.62
C ASP A 60 -2.14 -13.07 -45.56
N GLU A 61 -0.86 -12.91 -45.21
CA GLU A 61 0.06 -14.03 -44.98
C GLU A 61 0.53 -14.05 -43.52
N ASP A 62 1.11 -12.95 -43.04
CA ASP A 62 1.66 -12.80 -41.68
C ASP A 62 0.71 -12.06 -40.74
N TYR A 63 -0.12 -11.17 -41.29
CA TYR A 63 -1.15 -10.47 -40.53
C TYR A 63 -2.35 -10.14 -41.42
N SER A 64 -3.52 -9.96 -40.82
CA SER A 64 -4.72 -9.48 -41.49
C SER A 64 -5.45 -8.47 -40.63
N TYR A 65 -6.23 -7.59 -41.24
CA TYR A 65 -7.02 -6.60 -40.51
C TYR A 65 -8.49 -6.67 -40.93
N GLN A 66 -9.38 -6.83 -39.94
CA GLN A 66 -10.81 -6.84 -40.19
C GLN A 66 -11.57 -6.31 -38.97
N ASP A 67 -12.58 -5.47 -39.19
CA ASP A 67 -13.52 -5.00 -38.16
C ASP A 67 -12.83 -4.37 -36.93
N GLY A 68 -11.76 -3.61 -37.14
CA GLY A 68 -11.00 -2.97 -36.05
C GLY A 68 -9.90 -3.84 -35.44
N ILE A 69 -9.80 -5.12 -35.85
CA ILE A 69 -8.92 -6.11 -35.23
C ILE A 69 -7.74 -6.44 -36.14
N LEU A 70 -6.53 -6.27 -35.61
CA LEU A 70 -5.30 -6.75 -36.24
C LEU A 70 -5.03 -8.19 -35.76
N THR A 71 -5.09 -9.15 -36.68
CA THR A 71 -4.80 -10.56 -36.40
C THR A 71 -3.39 -10.91 -36.85
N ILE A 72 -2.58 -11.47 -35.96
CA ILE A 72 -1.21 -11.91 -36.22
C ILE A 72 -1.22 -13.41 -36.50
N LEU A 73 -0.76 -13.81 -37.69
CA LEU A 73 -0.99 -15.15 -38.25
C LEU A 73 0.22 -16.08 -38.14
N THR A 74 1.44 -15.52 -38.09
CA THR A 74 2.71 -16.27 -38.17
C THR A 74 3.71 -15.83 -37.10
N ASP A 75 4.87 -16.47 -37.09
CA ASP A 75 6.01 -16.14 -36.23
C ASP A 75 6.95 -15.08 -36.84
N THR A 76 6.59 -14.53 -38.02
CA THR A 76 7.29 -13.40 -38.62
C THR A 76 7.25 -12.23 -37.65
N GLU A 77 8.41 -11.63 -37.39
CA GLU A 77 8.53 -10.46 -36.53
C GLU A 77 7.83 -9.26 -37.18
N LEU A 78 6.95 -8.60 -36.41
CA LEU A 78 6.19 -7.44 -36.85
C LEU A 78 6.40 -6.28 -35.87
N THR A 79 6.77 -5.12 -36.39
CA THR A 79 6.78 -3.87 -35.64
C THR A 79 5.42 -3.21 -35.74
N ILE A 80 4.77 -3.00 -34.61
CA ILE A 80 3.43 -2.42 -34.50
C ILE A 80 3.52 -1.09 -33.77
N SER A 81 3.00 -0.05 -34.40
CA SER A 81 2.92 1.29 -33.87
C SER A 81 1.59 1.97 -34.23
N GLY A 82 1.40 3.19 -33.74
CA GLY A 82 0.21 4.00 -34.01
C GLY A 82 -0.70 4.18 -32.80
N ARG A 83 -1.79 4.94 -32.99
CA ARG A 83 -2.80 5.21 -31.96
C ARG A 83 -4.15 4.73 -32.44
N VAL A 84 -4.71 3.76 -31.75
CA VAL A 84 -5.97 3.08 -32.07
C VAL A 84 -6.97 3.35 -30.96
N GLU A 85 -8.08 4.02 -31.29
CA GLU A 85 -9.12 4.41 -30.32
C GLU A 85 -10.30 3.44 -30.26
N GLU A 86 -10.45 2.58 -31.27
CA GLU A 86 -11.46 1.52 -31.37
C GLU A 86 -10.82 0.34 -32.11
N GLY A 87 -10.47 -0.73 -31.40
CA GLY A 87 -9.81 -1.90 -32.00
C GLY A 87 -9.00 -2.74 -31.01
N GLY A 88 -8.28 -3.73 -31.52
CA GLY A 88 -7.45 -4.62 -30.71
C GLY A 88 -6.57 -5.54 -31.55
N ILE A 89 -5.67 -6.25 -30.88
CA ILE A 89 -4.75 -7.21 -31.51
C ILE A 89 -5.14 -8.61 -31.04
N ILE A 90 -5.19 -9.57 -31.96
CA ILE A 90 -5.42 -10.99 -31.66
C ILE A 90 -4.29 -11.81 -32.27
N THR A 91 -3.75 -12.79 -31.54
CA THR A 91 -2.81 -13.78 -32.10
C THR A 91 -3.58 -14.99 -32.63
N ALA A 92 -3.09 -15.64 -33.69
CA ALA A 92 -3.70 -16.87 -34.18
C ALA A 92 -3.54 -18.03 -33.19
N GLU A 93 -4.55 -18.90 -33.13
CA GLU A 93 -4.49 -20.17 -32.38
C GLU A 93 -3.29 -21.01 -32.82
N ASP A 94 -2.71 -21.78 -31.88
CA ASP A 94 -1.58 -22.68 -32.11
C ASP A 94 -0.32 -22.04 -32.74
N THR A 95 -0.19 -20.71 -32.67
CA THR A 95 0.96 -19.95 -33.22
C THR A 95 1.77 -19.28 -32.11
N SER A 96 3.10 -19.27 -32.26
CA SER A 96 3.99 -18.40 -31.48
C SER A 96 4.28 -17.12 -32.28
N VAL A 97 4.04 -15.93 -31.70
CA VAL A 97 4.20 -14.64 -32.40
C VAL A 97 5.37 -13.83 -31.83
N ARG A 98 5.95 -12.97 -32.67
CA ARG A 98 7.02 -12.03 -32.30
C ARG A 98 6.61 -10.62 -32.68
N LEU A 99 6.52 -9.74 -31.69
CA LEU A 99 6.03 -8.37 -31.86
C LEU A 99 7.06 -7.40 -31.30
N VAL A 100 7.31 -6.33 -32.04
CA VAL A 100 7.98 -5.12 -31.52
C VAL A 100 6.90 -4.06 -31.35
N PHE A 101 6.73 -3.52 -30.14
CA PHE A 101 5.85 -2.38 -29.92
C PHE A 101 6.68 -1.11 -29.91
N ASP A 102 6.46 -0.23 -30.89
CA ASP A 102 7.16 1.04 -31.04
C ASP A 102 6.18 2.21 -30.88
N GLY A 103 6.09 2.76 -29.66
CA GLY A 103 5.19 3.88 -29.39
C GLY A 103 3.71 3.57 -29.62
N LEU A 104 3.29 2.32 -29.43
CA LEU A 104 1.93 1.83 -29.69
C LEU A 104 0.97 2.31 -28.60
N THR A 105 -0.16 2.89 -28.99
CA THR A 105 -1.29 3.20 -28.09
C THR A 105 -2.56 2.50 -28.58
N VAL A 106 -3.11 1.58 -27.80
CA VAL A 106 -4.40 0.94 -28.05
C VAL A 106 -5.36 1.26 -26.90
N ASN A 107 -6.52 1.81 -27.25
CA ASN A 107 -7.65 2.03 -26.37
C ASN A 107 -8.83 1.23 -26.94
N ALA A 108 -9.07 0.04 -26.39
CA ALA A 108 -10.01 -0.93 -26.92
C ALA A 108 -11.33 -0.90 -26.15
N ASP A 109 -12.46 -1.05 -26.85
CA ASP A 109 -13.73 -1.43 -26.23
C ASP A 109 -13.75 -2.90 -25.78
N GLY A 110 -12.89 -3.72 -26.40
CA GLY A 110 -12.66 -5.13 -26.07
C GLY A 110 -11.29 -5.35 -25.41
N CYS A 111 -10.63 -6.46 -25.73
CA CYS A 111 -9.26 -6.71 -25.30
C CYS A 111 -8.27 -6.00 -26.24
N ALA A 112 -7.33 -5.24 -25.68
CA ALA A 112 -6.29 -4.55 -26.45
C ALA A 112 -5.30 -5.54 -27.09
N LEU A 113 -4.93 -6.60 -26.37
CA LEU A 113 -4.17 -7.75 -26.90
C LEU A 113 -4.71 -9.06 -26.33
N ASP A 114 -5.27 -9.91 -27.20
CA ASP A 114 -5.77 -11.24 -26.85
C ASP A 114 -4.89 -12.33 -27.45
N ILE A 115 -4.15 -13.03 -26.58
CA ILE A 115 -3.31 -14.16 -26.99
C ILE A 115 -4.18 -15.40 -27.11
N GLN A 116 -4.30 -15.98 -28.30
CA GLN A 116 -4.97 -17.27 -28.53
C GLN A 116 -3.96 -18.39 -28.84
N GLY A 117 -2.77 -18.02 -29.29
CA GLY A 117 -1.68 -18.93 -29.61
C GLY A 117 -0.88 -19.45 -28.40
N GLU A 118 0.18 -20.18 -28.68
CA GLU A 118 1.05 -20.80 -27.66
C GLU A 118 1.91 -19.77 -26.92
N GLU A 119 2.47 -18.80 -27.65
CA GLU A 119 3.42 -17.83 -27.11
C GLU A 119 3.29 -16.46 -27.80
N ALA A 120 3.39 -15.38 -27.03
CA ALA A 120 3.62 -14.04 -27.55
C ALA A 120 4.90 -13.47 -26.94
N ARG A 121 5.86 -13.13 -27.80
CA ARG A 121 7.07 -12.41 -27.42
C ARG A 121 6.96 -10.96 -27.85
N ILE A 122 7.13 -10.05 -26.89
CA ILE A 122 7.00 -8.61 -27.10
C ILE A 122 8.33 -7.96 -26.74
N GLU A 123 8.93 -7.28 -27.70
CA GLU A 123 10.06 -6.36 -27.50
C GLU A 123 9.52 -4.93 -27.46
N LEU A 124 9.89 -4.17 -26.44
CA LEU A 124 9.43 -2.81 -26.23
C LEU A 124 10.42 -1.79 -26.80
N GLU A 125 9.91 -0.90 -27.62
CA GLU A 125 10.55 0.33 -28.07
C GLU A 125 9.64 1.53 -27.75
N GLY A 126 10.23 2.63 -27.28
CA GLY A 126 9.48 3.83 -26.91
C GLY A 126 8.42 3.58 -25.82
N ASP A 127 7.38 4.41 -25.82
CA ASP A 127 6.31 4.39 -24.82
C ASP A 127 5.04 3.73 -25.33
N ASN A 128 4.70 2.57 -24.78
CA ASN A 128 3.57 1.76 -25.21
C ASN A 128 2.44 1.79 -24.18
N THR A 129 1.18 1.83 -24.65
CA THR A 129 -0.01 1.84 -23.79
C THR A 129 -1.09 0.93 -24.36
N LEU A 130 -1.53 -0.06 -23.60
CA LEU A 130 -2.65 -0.95 -23.93
C LEU A 130 -3.74 -0.81 -22.87
N THR A 131 -4.92 -0.35 -23.26
CA THR A 131 -6.09 -0.20 -22.38
C THR A 131 -7.26 -0.98 -22.95
N SER A 132 -7.82 -1.87 -22.15
CA SER A 132 -8.97 -2.69 -22.52
C SER A 132 -10.28 -2.17 -21.94
N GLY A 133 -11.37 -2.56 -22.58
CA GLY A 133 -12.73 -2.26 -22.15
C GLY A 133 -13.21 -3.17 -21.01
N GLN A 134 -14.47 -2.98 -20.59
CA GLN A 134 -15.02 -3.70 -19.44
C GLN A 134 -15.00 -5.23 -19.63
N GLY A 135 -14.58 -5.96 -18.59
CA GLY A 135 -14.55 -7.41 -18.61
C GLY A 135 -13.37 -8.02 -19.36
N TRP A 136 -12.42 -7.21 -19.83
CA TRP A 136 -11.24 -7.69 -20.54
C TRP A 136 -9.93 -7.31 -19.85
N PRO A 137 -8.91 -8.18 -19.86
CA PRO A 137 -7.59 -7.82 -19.39
C PRO A 137 -6.95 -6.87 -20.39
N GLY A 138 -6.02 -6.03 -19.94
CA GLY A 138 -5.23 -5.19 -20.85
C GLY A 138 -4.45 -6.04 -21.86
N ILE A 139 -3.80 -7.10 -21.36
CA ILE A 139 -3.27 -8.20 -22.15
C ILE A 139 -3.83 -9.51 -21.61
N ARG A 140 -4.58 -10.26 -22.44
CA ARG A 140 -5.12 -11.57 -22.05
C ARG A 140 -4.10 -12.67 -22.32
N VAL A 141 -3.72 -13.39 -21.25
CA VAL A 141 -2.81 -14.53 -21.24
C VAL A 141 -3.58 -15.75 -20.73
N PRO A 142 -4.28 -16.50 -21.60
CA PRO A 142 -5.08 -17.63 -21.16
C PRO A 142 -4.20 -18.79 -20.68
N LYS A 143 -4.80 -19.69 -19.90
CA LYS A 143 -4.15 -20.91 -19.44
C LYS A 143 -3.55 -21.71 -20.61
N GLY A 144 -2.27 -22.03 -20.51
CA GLY A 144 -1.52 -22.78 -21.53
C GLY A 144 -0.71 -21.89 -22.47
N SER A 145 -1.03 -20.60 -22.55
CA SER A 145 -0.25 -19.61 -23.30
C SER A 145 0.87 -19.01 -22.46
N THR A 146 1.87 -18.47 -23.15
CA THR A 146 3.01 -17.76 -22.54
C THR A 146 3.12 -16.35 -23.09
N LEU A 147 3.29 -15.37 -22.21
CA LEU A 147 3.68 -14.01 -22.54
C LEU A 147 5.11 -13.76 -22.08
N SER A 148 5.95 -13.26 -22.96
CA SER A 148 7.31 -12.80 -22.66
C SER A 148 7.47 -11.35 -23.08
N VAL A 149 7.87 -10.48 -22.15
CA VAL A 149 8.10 -9.06 -22.39
C VAL A 149 9.56 -8.72 -22.10
N GLU A 150 10.23 -8.15 -23.10
CA GLU A 150 11.62 -7.69 -23.06
C GLU A 150 11.69 -6.23 -23.54
N GLY A 151 12.78 -5.53 -23.22
CA GLY A 151 12.98 -4.15 -23.65
C GLY A 151 14.15 -3.48 -22.92
N ASP A 152 14.68 -2.45 -23.54
CA ASP A 152 15.72 -1.61 -22.94
C ASP A 152 15.17 -0.79 -21.76
N ALA A 153 16.06 -0.25 -20.92
CA ALA A 153 15.68 0.48 -19.70
C ALA A 153 14.77 1.70 -19.94
N ASP A 154 14.89 2.33 -21.12
CA ASP A 154 14.11 3.51 -21.52
C ASP A 154 12.77 3.15 -22.19
N ALA A 155 12.53 1.88 -22.53
CA ALA A 155 11.30 1.44 -23.15
C ALA A 155 10.24 1.13 -22.09
N SER A 156 8.97 1.47 -22.37
CA SER A 156 7.88 1.33 -21.41
C SER A 156 6.64 0.66 -21.98
N LEU A 157 5.92 -0.04 -21.11
CA LEU A 157 4.62 -0.64 -21.39
C LEU A 157 3.66 -0.36 -20.23
N THR A 158 2.62 0.43 -20.50
CA THR A 158 1.51 0.66 -19.57
C THR A 158 0.32 -0.19 -20.00
N VAL A 159 -0.16 -1.07 -19.12
CA VAL A 159 -1.28 -1.99 -19.39
C VAL A 159 -2.41 -1.75 -18.40
N ARG A 160 -3.65 -1.64 -18.90
CA ARG A 160 -4.84 -1.41 -18.09
C ARG A 160 -5.97 -2.37 -18.44
N GLY A 161 -6.40 -3.15 -17.45
CA GLY A 161 -7.56 -4.02 -17.53
C GLY A 161 -8.88 -3.30 -17.21
N GLY A 162 -9.97 -3.83 -17.73
CA GLY A 162 -11.32 -3.43 -17.35
C GLY A 162 -11.80 -4.08 -16.06
N THR A 163 -13.00 -3.70 -15.60
CA THR A 163 -13.66 -4.28 -14.42
C THR A 163 -13.57 -5.81 -14.38
N GLU A 164 -13.25 -6.36 -13.21
CA GLU A 164 -13.11 -7.80 -12.93
C GLU A 164 -11.98 -8.50 -13.71
N SER A 165 -11.07 -7.74 -14.31
CA SER A 165 -10.01 -8.28 -15.16
C SER A 165 -8.64 -7.73 -14.80
N ALA A 166 -7.61 -8.56 -15.00
CA ALA A 166 -6.24 -8.17 -14.70
C ALA A 166 -5.70 -7.10 -15.66
N GLY A 167 -4.64 -6.39 -15.27
CA GLY A 167 -3.85 -5.62 -16.23
C GLY A 167 -3.23 -6.56 -17.26
N ILE A 168 -2.39 -7.48 -16.80
CA ILE A 168 -1.79 -8.55 -17.59
C ILE A 168 -2.22 -9.89 -16.99
N GLY A 169 -2.88 -10.75 -17.77
CA GLY A 169 -3.28 -12.09 -17.34
C GLY A 169 -4.69 -12.45 -17.75
N ALA A 170 -5.59 -12.74 -16.82
CA ALA A 170 -6.92 -13.29 -17.13
C ALA A 170 -8.09 -12.37 -16.75
N ALA A 171 -9.25 -12.63 -17.35
CA ALA A 171 -10.52 -11.97 -17.02
C ALA A 171 -11.39 -12.87 -16.14
N GLY A 172 -12.12 -12.26 -15.20
CA GLY A 172 -13.06 -12.95 -14.33
C GLY A 172 -12.48 -14.22 -13.70
N ALA A 173 -13.26 -15.30 -13.72
CA ALA A 173 -12.94 -16.56 -13.08
C ALA A 173 -11.99 -17.48 -13.89
N GLU A 174 -11.28 -16.94 -14.88
CA GLU A 174 -10.34 -17.72 -15.70
C GLU A 174 -8.98 -17.90 -14.99
N ASP A 175 -8.34 -19.05 -15.24
CA ASP A 175 -6.92 -19.24 -14.95
C ASP A 175 -6.10 -18.49 -16.01
N PHE A 176 -4.97 -17.90 -15.60
CA PHE A 176 -4.01 -17.30 -16.53
C PHE A 176 -2.85 -18.24 -16.86
N GLY A 177 -2.16 -17.93 -17.96
CA GLY A 177 -0.99 -18.67 -18.44
C GLY A 177 0.30 -18.33 -17.70
N THR A 178 1.42 -18.40 -18.41
CA THR A 178 2.74 -18.01 -17.88
C THR A 178 3.10 -16.60 -18.32
N ILE A 179 3.53 -15.76 -17.38
CA ILE A 179 3.94 -14.38 -17.63
C ILE A 179 5.41 -14.24 -17.25
N PHE A 180 6.24 -13.87 -18.22
CA PHE A 180 7.66 -13.58 -18.06
C PHE A 180 7.93 -12.11 -18.36
N LEU A 181 8.44 -11.37 -17.38
CA LEU A 181 8.83 -9.96 -17.54
C LEU A 181 10.34 -9.84 -17.33
N ALA A 182 11.07 -9.53 -18.40
CA ALA A 182 12.52 -9.61 -18.44
C ALA A 182 13.23 -8.28 -18.73
N GLY A 183 12.49 -7.25 -19.16
CA GLY A 183 13.07 -5.94 -19.46
C GLY A 183 12.02 -4.84 -19.58
N GLY A 184 12.50 -3.61 -19.81
CA GLY A 184 11.69 -2.40 -19.87
C GLY A 184 11.09 -1.97 -18.53
N THR A 185 10.30 -0.90 -18.59
CA THR A 185 9.43 -0.47 -17.49
C THR A 185 8.00 -0.90 -17.77
N VAL A 186 7.51 -1.90 -17.05
CA VAL A 186 6.14 -2.44 -17.19
C VAL A 186 5.28 -1.92 -16.05
N THR A 187 4.23 -1.17 -16.35
CA THR A 187 3.20 -0.75 -15.40
C THR A 187 1.89 -1.44 -15.71
N ALA A 188 1.45 -2.36 -14.86
CA ALA A 188 0.22 -3.12 -15.06
C ALA A 188 -0.83 -2.76 -14.00
N SER A 189 -2.01 -2.36 -14.44
CA SER A 189 -3.12 -1.98 -13.57
C SER A 189 -4.35 -2.82 -13.86
N GLY A 190 -4.85 -3.52 -12.85
CA GLY A 190 -6.11 -4.24 -12.90
C GLY A 190 -7.30 -3.29 -12.82
N GLY A 191 -8.44 -3.71 -13.39
CA GLY A 191 -9.71 -3.05 -13.09
C GLY A 191 -10.22 -3.46 -11.71
N ARG A 192 -11.33 -2.88 -11.24
CA ARG A 192 -11.97 -3.25 -9.95
C ARG A 192 -12.05 -4.78 -9.82
N ALA A 193 -11.57 -5.35 -8.72
CA ALA A 193 -11.53 -6.80 -8.47
C ALA A 193 -10.58 -7.64 -9.36
N GLY A 194 -9.76 -7.04 -10.22
CA GLY A 194 -8.72 -7.73 -10.99
C GLY A 194 -7.31 -7.35 -10.52
N ALA A 195 -6.37 -8.30 -10.62
CA ALA A 195 -4.99 -8.06 -10.24
C ALA A 195 -4.26 -7.10 -11.20
N GLY A 196 -3.18 -6.46 -10.76
CA GLY A 196 -2.27 -5.78 -11.68
C GLY A 196 -1.69 -6.77 -12.69
N ILE A 197 -1.08 -7.84 -12.17
CA ILE A 197 -0.54 -8.97 -12.93
C ILE A 197 -1.10 -10.27 -12.34
N GLY A 198 -1.83 -11.04 -13.15
CA GLY A 198 -2.35 -12.34 -12.76
C GLY A 198 -3.83 -12.52 -13.11
N ALA A 199 -4.66 -12.86 -12.12
CA ALA A 199 -6.04 -13.27 -12.36
C ALA A 199 -7.07 -12.12 -12.28
N GLY A 200 -8.20 -12.33 -12.94
CA GLY A 200 -9.42 -11.53 -12.75
C GLY A 200 -10.20 -11.96 -11.50
N SER A 201 -11.39 -11.37 -11.32
CA SER A 201 -12.25 -11.63 -10.16
C SER A 201 -12.73 -13.09 -10.10
N GLY A 202 -12.44 -13.79 -9.00
CA GLY A 202 -12.73 -15.21 -8.82
C GLY A 202 -11.85 -16.14 -9.66
N GLY A 203 -10.85 -15.59 -10.35
CA GLY A 203 -9.91 -16.31 -11.20
C GLY A 203 -8.87 -17.10 -10.42
N GLY A 204 -8.22 -18.02 -11.12
CA GLY A 204 -7.29 -18.99 -10.54
C GLY A 204 -5.83 -18.77 -10.92
N THR A 205 -5.05 -19.85 -10.82
CA THR A 205 -3.58 -19.78 -10.76
C THR A 205 -2.90 -19.80 -12.12
N GLY A 206 -1.87 -18.98 -12.27
CA GLY A 206 -0.86 -19.08 -13.32
C GLY A 206 0.54 -18.92 -12.76
N LYS A 207 1.55 -18.76 -13.63
CA LYS A 207 2.95 -18.58 -13.20
C LYS A 207 3.42 -17.17 -13.56
N ILE A 208 4.02 -16.48 -12.59
CA ILE A 208 4.60 -15.14 -12.78
C ILE A 208 6.09 -15.23 -12.45
N GLU A 209 6.93 -14.84 -13.40
CA GLU A 209 8.37 -14.77 -13.22
C GLU A 209 8.90 -13.44 -13.76
N ILE A 210 9.58 -12.71 -12.90
CA ILE A 210 10.14 -11.38 -13.20
C ILE A 210 11.66 -11.52 -13.08
N THR A 211 12.36 -11.34 -14.19
CA THR A 211 13.81 -11.59 -14.31
C THR A 211 14.64 -10.34 -14.58
N GLY A 212 14.00 -9.25 -15.00
CA GLY A 212 14.66 -7.98 -15.27
C GLY A 212 13.67 -6.84 -15.50
N GLY A 213 14.19 -5.63 -15.66
CA GLY A 213 13.39 -4.43 -15.81
C GLY A 213 12.75 -3.94 -14.51
N ILE A 214 11.87 -2.95 -14.64
CA ILE A 214 11.13 -2.36 -13.53
C ILE A 214 9.66 -2.70 -13.73
N VAL A 215 9.11 -3.48 -12.81
CA VAL A 215 7.71 -3.90 -12.85
C VAL A 215 6.95 -3.20 -11.75
N LYS A 216 5.88 -2.50 -12.12
CA LYS A 216 4.94 -1.85 -11.20
C LYS A 216 3.58 -2.48 -11.38
N ALA A 217 3.10 -3.18 -10.38
CA ALA A 217 1.79 -3.82 -10.43
C ALA A 217 0.84 -3.11 -9.47
N ARG A 218 -0.39 -2.85 -9.92
CA ARG A 218 -1.45 -2.24 -9.11
C ARG A 218 -2.77 -2.97 -9.32
N GLY A 219 -3.25 -3.64 -8.29
CA GLY A 219 -4.54 -4.30 -8.25
C GLY A 219 -5.66 -3.29 -8.18
N GLY A 220 -6.83 -3.65 -8.71
CA GLY A 220 -8.05 -2.91 -8.42
C GLY A 220 -8.58 -3.25 -7.02
N ALA A 221 -9.53 -2.46 -6.53
CA ALA A 221 -10.11 -2.66 -5.19
C ALA A 221 -10.49 -4.14 -4.91
N GLY A 222 -9.98 -4.66 -3.79
CA GLY A 222 -10.20 -6.03 -3.32
C GLY A 222 -9.36 -7.12 -4.02
N ALA A 223 -8.43 -6.75 -4.90
CA ALA A 223 -7.51 -7.66 -5.58
C ALA A 223 -6.06 -7.33 -5.23
N ALA A 224 -5.20 -8.34 -5.31
CA ALA A 224 -3.77 -8.17 -5.10
C ALA A 224 -3.13 -7.40 -6.27
N ASP A 225 -1.98 -6.78 -6.01
CA ASP A 225 -1.18 -6.18 -7.07
C ASP A 225 -0.63 -7.26 -8.01
N VAL A 226 -0.12 -8.34 -7.42
CA VAL A 226 0.39 -9.51 -8.15
C VAL A 226 -0.26 -10.79 -7.63
N GLY A 227 -0.71 -11.64 -8.56
CA GLY A 227 -1.33 -12.93 -8.28
C GLY A 227 -2.83 -12.91 -8.53
N ASN A 228 -3.64 -12.93 -7.48
CA ASN A 228 -5.07 -13.20 -7.56
C ASN A 228 -5.92 -11.93 -7.60
N GLY A 229 -7.00 -11.98 -8.40
CA GLY A 229 -8.09 -11.02 -8.31
C GLY A 229 -8.93 -11.21 -7.04
N ALA A 230 -9.92 -10.35 -6.83
CA ALA A 230 -10.80 -10.45 -5.67
C ALA A 230 -11.51 -11.80 -5.66
N GLN A 231 -11.72 -12.39 -4.47
CA GLN A 231 -12.34 -13.71 -4.32
C GLN A 231 -11.56 -14.85 -5.02
N GLY A 232 -10.30 -14.62 -5.39
CA GLY A 232 -9.42 -15.63 -5.97
C GLY A 232 -9.23 -16.81 -5.02
N GLY A 233 -9.15 -18.01 -5.59
CA GLY A 233 -9.08 -19.26 -4.83
C GLY A 233 -7.66 -19.61 -4.40
N SER A 234 -6.93 -20.29 -5.28
CA SER A 234 -5.59 -20.80 -5.01
C SER A 234 -4.51 -19.78 -5.37
N ASP A 235 -3.44 -19.76 -4.58
CA ASP A 235 -2.30 -18.86 -4.72
C ASP A 235 -1.45 -19.12 -5.97
N SER A 236 -1.03 -18.04 -6.64
CA SER A 236 -0.12 -18.10 -7.80
C SER A 236 1.34 -18.01 -7.34
N PRO A 237 2.25 -18.90 -7.79
CA PRO A 237 3.67 -18.74 -7.51
C PRO A 237 4.22 -17.51 -8.24
N VAL A 238 4.88 -16.63 -7.46
CA VAL A 238 5.58 -15.46 -7.96
C VAL A 238 7.08 -15.66 -7.70
N THR A 239 7.89 -15.55 -8.75
CA THR A 239 9.35 -15.62 -8.63
C THR A 239 9.95 -14.29 -9.05
N LEU A 240 10.67 -13.66 -8.12
CA LEU A 240 11.55 -12.54 -8.42
C LEU A 240 12.97 -13.08 -8.55
N ASN A 241 13.58 -12.86 -9.71
CA ASN A 241 14.89 -13.35 -10.06
C ASN A 241 15.64 -12.32 -10.91
N GLY A 242 16.95 -12.50 -11.11
CA GLY A 242 17.79 -11.54 -11.82
C GLY A 242 17.80 -10.15 -11.19
N ASP A 243 18.22 -9.14 -11.96
CA ASP A 243 18.41 -7.77 -11.47
C ASP A 243 17.13 -6.91 -11.57
N ALA A 244 15.97 -7.55 -11.37
CA ALA A 244 14.67 -6.90 -11.49
C ALA A 244 14.31 -6.04 -10.28
N ILE A 245 13.46 -5.03 -10.51
CA ILE A 245 12.81 -4.27 -9.44
C ILE A 245 11.29 -4.47 -9.55
N LEU A 246 10.66 -5.02 -8.51
CA LEU A 246 9.21 -5.19 -8.41
C LEU A 246 8.63 -4.24 -7.37
N GLU A 247 7.73 -3.36 -7.78
CA GLU A 247 6.90 -2.50 -6.91
C GLU A 247 5.48 -3.06 -6.87
N ALA A 248 5.10 -3.63 -5.71
CA ALA A 248 3.78 -4.21 -5.45
C ALA A 248 3.52 -4.30 -3.94
N GLU A 249 2.42 -3.74 -3.46
CA GLU A 249 2.01 -3.78 -2.05
C GLU A 249 1.55 -5.18 -1.66
N GLU A 250 0.60 -5.74 -2.43
CA GLU A 250 0.01 -7.05 -2.14
C GLU A 250 0.42 -8.08 -3.20
N ILE A 251 1.19 -9.08 -2.78
CA ILE A 251 1.53 -10.23 -3.61
C ILE A 251 0.91 -11.47 -2.98
N THR A 252 -0.02 -12.09 -3.71
CA THR A 252 -0.69 -13.31 -3.24
C THR A 252 0.07 -14.55 -3.66
N GLY A 253 0.25 -15.46 -2.71
CA GLY A 253 0.94 -16.73 -2.90
C GLY A 253 2.38 -16.79 -2.42
N LYS A 254 3.00 -17.95 -2.64
CA LYS A 254 4.39 -18.18 -2.24
C LYS A 254 5.31 -17.37 -3.15
N THR A 255 5.72 -16.20 -2.69
CA THR A 255 6.76 -15.38 -3.34
C THR A 255 8.14 -15.97 -3.04
N GLU A 256 8.88 -16.33 -4.08
CA GLU A 256 10.29 -16.71 -4.00
C GLU A 256 11.15 -15.56 -4.54
N GLY A 257 11.66 -14.71 -3.62
CA GLY A 257 12.66 -13.69 -3.94
C GLY A 257 14.06 -14.30 -3.99
N LYS A 258 14.52 -14.72 -5.17
CA LYS A 258 15.84 -15.34 -5.36
C LYS A 258 16.93 -14.30 -5.62
N GLN A 259 16.62 -13.31 -6.43
CA GLN A 259 17.48 -12.20 -6.80
C GLN A 259 16.60 -11.03 -7.24
N GLY A 260 16.96 -9.78 -6.94
CA GLY A 260 16.23 -8.57 -7.32
C GLY A 260 15.88 -7.69 -6.11
N ILE A 261 15.15 -6.60 -6.37
CA ILE A 261 14.62 -5.70 -5.33
C ILE A 261 13.10 -5.78 -5.31
N LEU A 262 12.54 -6.13 -4.16
CA LEU A 262 11.10 -6.09 -3.90
C LEU A 262 10.76 -4.83 -3.11
N ILE A 263 9.81 -4.04 -3.59
CA ILE A 263 9.34 -2.81 -2.95
C ILE A 263 7.88 -3.00 -2.53
N GLN A 264 7.61 -2.88 -1.22
CA GLN A 264 6.28 -2.92 -0.63
C GLN A 264 6.15 -1.73 0.33
N GLY A 265 5.33 -0.74 -0.03
CA GLY A 265 5.20 0.50 0.71
C GLY A 265 6.55 1.22 0.81
N ASN A 266 6.99 1.43 2.03
CA ASN A 266 8.27 2.08 2.33
C ASN A 266 9.42 1.08 2.50
N GLU A 267 9.18 -0.23 2.35
CA GLU A 267 10.20 -1.26 2.50
C GLU A 267 10.76 -1.68 1.14
N LEU A 268 12.09 -1.61 0.98
CA LEU A 268 12.80 -2.12 -0.19
C LEU A 268 13.70 -3.27 0.26
N LEU A 269 13.34 -4.50 -0.10
CA LEU A 269 14.09 -5.70 0.24
C LEU A 269 14.97 -6.14 -0.93
N VAL A 270 16.29 -6.17 -0.71
CA VAL A 270 17.24 -6.77 -1.66
C VAL A 270 17.29 -8.28 -1.44
N CYS A 271 16.97 -9.03 -2.48
CA CYS A 271 17.02 -10.49 -2.51
C CYS A 271 18.28 -10.93 -3.26
N GLY A 272 19.03 -11.89 -2.73
CA GLY A 272 20.25 -12.43 -3.38
C GLY A 272 21.27 -11.36 -3.78
N ASP A 273 22.18 -11.70 -4.69
CA ASP A 273 23.18 -10.78 -5.22
C ASP A 273 22.60 -10.00 -6.40
N THR A 274 22.24 -8.73 -6.19
CA THR A 274 21.52 -7.88 -7.15
C THR A 274 22.36 -6.71 -7.61
N MET A 275 22.35 -6.43 -8.91
CA MET A 275 22.91 -5.22 -9.50
C MET A 275 21.82 -4.18 -9.76
N LEU A 276 22.06 -2.92 -9.41
CA LEU A 276 21.12 -1.85 -9.81
C LEU A 276 21.12 -1.66 -11.32
N ILE A 277 19.93 -1.75 -11.91
CA ILE A 277 19.69 -1.52 -13.35
C ILE A 277 19.24 -0.09 -13.67
N ARG A 278 18.97 0.72 -12.63
CA ARG A 278 18.63 2.14 -12.74
C ARG A 278 19.00 2.89 -11.48
N ASP A 279 19.04 4.22 -11.57
CA ASP A 279 19.12 5.10 -10.42
C ASP A 279 18.01 4.78 -9.40
N LEU A 280 18.37 4.76 -8.12
CA LEU A 280 17.46 4.50 -7.01
C LEU A 280 17.36 5.75 -6.14
N SER A 281 16.15 6.07 -5.70
CA SER A 281 15.91 7.15 -4.75
C SER A 281 15.10 6.62 -3.57
N LEU A 282 15.60 6.85 -2.36
CA LEU A 282 14.93 6.55 -1.11
C LEU A 282 14.40 7.85 -0.52
N SER A 283 13.09 7.92 -0.31
CA SER A 283 12.40 9.01 0.36
C SER A 283 12.56 8.92 1.88
N ALA A 284 12.18 9.99 2.58
CA ALA A 284 12.10 9.95 4.04
C ALA A 284 11.01 8.93 4.45
N GLY A 285 11.37 7.99 5.33
CA GLY A 285 10.52 6.84 5.70
C GLY A 285 10.89 5.55 4.97
N ASP A 286 11.51 5.64 3.79
CA ASP A 286 11.92 4.45 3.04
C ASP A 286 13.07 3.73 3.75
N THR A 287 13.03 2.41 3.74
CA THR A 287 14.11 1.57 4.26
C THR A 287 14.51 0.51 3.26
N LEU A 288 15.72 0.64 2.74
CA LEU A 288 16.36 -0.39 1.93
C LEU A 288 17.13 -1.36 2.81
N THR A 289 16.77 -2.64 2.74
CA THR A 289 17.37 -3.71 3.53
C THR A 289 18.13 -4.67 2.64
N ILE A 290 19.42 -4.85 2.92
CA ILE A 290 20.27 -5.87 2.31
C ILE A 290 20.47 -6.97 3.36
N GLY A 291 19.75 -8.08 3.21
CA GLY A 291 19.82 -9.22 4.14
C GLY A 291 21.20 -9.90 4.19
N GLU A 292 21.44 -10.73 5.20
CA GLU A 292 22.75 -11.38 5.47
C GLU A 292 23.29 -12.17 4.27
N ASP A 293 22.40 -12.88 3.56
CA ASP A 293 22.72 -13.69 2.37
C ASP A 293 22.52 -12.92 1.05
N ALA A 294 22.44 -11.59 1.09
CA ALA A 294 22.19 -10.73 -0.06
C ALA A 294 23.32 -9.72 -0.31
N GLY A 295 23.41 -9.28 -1.56
CA GLY A 295 24.35 -8.26 -2.00
C GLY A 295 23.67 -7.22 -2.89
N LEU A 296 24.00 -5.96 -2.69
CA LEU A 296 23.63 -4.88 -3.62
C LEU A 296 24.88 -4.27 -4.24
N THR A 297 25.02 -4.37 -5.55
CA THR A 297 26.02 -3.63 -6.31
C THR A 297 25.38 -2.38 -6.91
N VAL A 298 25.96 -1.21 -6.63
CA VAL A 298 25.66 0.06 -7.31
C VAL A 298 26.69 0.26 -8.43
N PRO A 299 26.36 0.05 -9.72
CA PRO A 299 27.31 0.18 -10.83
C PRO A 299 27.87 1.59 -11.02
N GLN A 300 28.96 1.72 -11.77
CA GLN A 300 29.69 3.00 -11.96
C GLN A 300 28.86 4.16 -12.51
N ASP A 301 27.85 3.83 -13.32
CA ASP A 301 26.95 4.76 -14.00
C ASP A 301 25.61 4.96 -13.27
N MET A 302 25.45 4.37 -12.08
CA MET A 302 24.23 4.44 -11.28
C MET A 302 24.45 5.23 -10.00
N THR A 303 23.36 5.83 -9.53
CA THR A 303 23.31 6.60 -8.29
C THR A 303 22.23 6.11 -7.34
N VAL A 304 22.48 6.25 -6.03
CA VAL A 304 21.48 6.08 -4.98
C VAL A 304 21.33 7.40 -4.22
N ASP A 305 20.19 8.10 -4.37
CA ASP A 305 19.83 9.26 -3.53
C ASP A 305 19.16 8.75 -2.25
N ASN A 306 19.91 8.70 -1.15
CA ASN A 306 19.41 8.24 0.14
C ASN A 306 18.92 9.41 1.01
N ARG A 307 17.59 9.48 1.19
CA ARG A 307 16.91 10.34 2.17
C ARG A 307 16.15 9.55 3.24
N GLY A 308 16.21 8.23 3.16
CA GLY A 308 15.64 7.30 4.12
C GLY A 308 16.75 6.57 4.86
N GLN A 309 16.63 5.25 4.92
CA GLN A 309 17.57 4.38 5.61
C GLN A 309 18.06 3.27 4.69
N ILE A 310 19.34 2.92 4.84
CA ILE A 310 19.92 1.72 4.25
C ILE A 310 20.44 0.85 5.39
N ALA A 311 19.86 -0.33 5.56
CA ALA A 311 20.28 -1.33 6.52
C ALA A 311 21.09 -2.42 5.80
N VAL A 312 22.39 -2.49 6.10
CA VAL A 312 23.35 -3.41 5.48
C VAL A 312 23.67 -4.55 6.46
N TYR A 313 23.07 -5.71 6.22
CA TYR A 313 23.39 -6.98 6.90
C TYR A 313 24.32 -7.86 6.06
N GLY A 314 24.10 -7.88 4.74
CA GLY A 314 24.96 -8.57 3.77
C GLY A 314 26.03 -7.64 3.20
N SER A 315 26.07 -7.50 1.88
CA SER A 315 27.09 -6.69 1.20
C SER A 315 26.52 -5.52 0.39
N LEU A 316 27.14 -4.35 0.50
CA LEU A 316 26.87 -3.18 -0.33
C LEU A 316 28.16 -2.78 -1.07
N GLU A 317 28.23 -3.00 -2.39
CA GLU A 317 29.37 -2.59 -3.22
C GLU A 317 29.04 -1.30 -3.99
N VAL A 318 29.75 -0.21 -3.68
CA VAL A 318 29.46 1.11 -4.28
C VAL A 318 30.47 1.42 -5.39
N LEU A 319 30.22 0.94 -6.61
CA LEU A 319 31.05 1.27 -7.78
C LEU A 319 30.75 2.65 -8.36
N GLY A 320 29.46 3.05 -8.32
CA GLY A 320 28.95 4.38 -8.68
C GLY A 320 28.98 5.34 -7.51
N GLU A 321 27.86 6.03 -7.26
CA GLU A 321 27.74 7.02 -6.19
C GLU A 321 26.51 6.75 -5.29
N VAL A 322 26.68 6.92 -3.98
CA VAL A 322 25.57 6.95 -3.01
C VAL A 322 25.54 8.32 -2.34
N GLU A 323 24.49 9.10 -2.56
CA GLU A 323 24.27 10.38 -1.90
C GLU A 323 23.50 10.19 -0.59
N ASN A 324 24.22 10.17 0.54
CA ASN A 324 23.67 9.98 1.88
C ASN A 324 23.63 11.27 2.71
N THR A 325 23.31 12.41 2.09
CA THR A 325 23.34 13.71 2.79
C THR A 325 22.15 13.93 3.72
N LYS A 326 21.02 13.26 3.44
CA LYS A 326 19.76 13.40 4.19
C LYS A 326 19.29 12.09 4.83
N GLY A 327 19.85 10.97 4.41
CA GLY A 327 19.55 9.66 4.96
C GLY A 327 20.55 9.18 6.01
N ARG A 328 20.39 7.91 6.37
CA ARG A 328 21.29 7.15 7.23
C ARG A 328 21.64 5.81 6.59
N ILE A 329 22.86 5.35 6.85
CA ILE A 329 23.30 4.01 6.48
C ILE A 329 23.74 3.33 7.77
N TYR A 330 23.23 2.12 8.01
CA TYR A 330 23.54 1.31 9.17
C TYR A 330 24.20 0.01 8.70
N ARG A 331 25.40 -0.25 9.17
CA ARG A 331 26.14 -1.48 8.95
C ARG A 331 26.03 -2.35 10.19
N TYR A 332 25.41 -3.50 10.07
CA TYR A 332 25.17 -4.41 11.18
C TYR A 332 26.14 -5.57 11.17
N GLU A 333 26.66 -5.93 12.36
CA GLU A 333 27.38 -7.20 12.57
C GLU A 333 28.44 -7.48 11.50
N ASP A 334 28.26 -8.54 10.69
CA ASP A 334 29.15 -8.99 9.62
C ASP A 334 28.93 -8.28 8.27
N GLY A 335 28.00 -7.33 8.21
CA GLY A 335 27.69 -6.57 7.01
C GLY A 335 28.90 -5.82 6.47
N VAL A 336 29.08 -5.84 5.16
CA VAL A 336 30.24 -5.25 4.47
C VAL A 336 29.78 -4.13 3.55
N ILE A 337 30.44 -2.98 3.66
CA ILE A 337 30.31 -1.90 2.68
C ILE A 337 31.65 -1.79 1.96
N GLU A 338 31.66 -2.08 0.66
CA GLU A 338 32.83 -1.94 -0.18
C GLU A 338 32.81 -0.59 -0.90
N ARG A 339 33.98 0.06 -0.94
CA ARG A 339 34.18 1.39 -1.52
C ARG A 339 33.36 2.50 -0.85
N GLU A 340 33.41 2.54 0.47
CA GLU A 340 32.79 3.62 1.27
C GLU A 340 33.24 5.02 0.83
N GLU A 341 34.41 5.18 0.20
CA GLU A 341 34.85 6.45 -0.37
C GLU A 341 33.89 7.04 -1.43
N ASN A 342 33.01 6.21 -2.00
CA ASN A 342 31.99 6.60 -2.97
C ASN A 342 30.63 6.96 -2.33
N ILE A 343 30.54 6.92 -1.00
CA ILE A 343 29.37 7.39 -0.25
C ILE A 343 29.61 8.86 0.13
N ALA A 344 28.81 9.75 -0.44
CA ALA A 344 28.82 11.17 -0.10
C ALA A 344 27.86 11.46 1.07
N GLY A 345 28.22 12.38 1.96
CA GLY A 345 27.34 12.81 3.06
C GLY A 345 27.63 12.10 4.38
N ASN A 346 26.59 11.62 5.07
CA ASN A 346 26.74 11.00 6.38
C ASN A 346 27.45 9.65 6.24
N GLU A 347 28.43 9.39 7.11
CA GLU A 347 29.13 8.10 7.16
C GLU A 347 28.21 6.98 7.65
N ALA A 348 28.51 5.74 7.27
CA ALA A 348 27.79 4.57 7.75
C ALA A 348 28.03 4.35 9.26
N VAL A 349 26.96 4.11 10.00
CA VAL A 349 26.98 3.86 11.44
C VAL A 349 27.08 2.36 11.67
N SER A 350 28.05 1.92 12.49
CA SER A 350 28.19 0.50 12.83
C SER A 350 27.30 0.16 14.02
N VAL A 351 26.54 -0.94 13.92
CA VAL A 351 25.62 -1.41 14.95
C VAL A 351 26.16 -2.71 15.55
N GLU A 352 26.28 -2.73 16.88
CA GLU A 352 26.81 -3.89 17.62
C GLU A 352 25.81 -5.08 17.63
N GLU A 353 26.34 -6.29 17.69
CA GLU A 353 25.59 -7.55 17.73
C GLU A 353 24.54 -7.57 18.85
N GLY A 354 23.32 -8.00 18.52
CA GLY A 354 22.21 -8.11 19.47
C GLY A 354 21.56 -6.79 19.89
N LYS A 355 21.98 -5.65 19.33
CA LYS A 355 21.31 -4.36 19.50
C LYS A 355 20.24 -4.16 18.44
N ILE A 356 19.02 -3.89 18.87
CA ILE A 356 17.94 -3.48 17.98
C ILE A 356 17.78 -1.97 18.09
N LEU A 357 17.97 -1.28 16.97
CA LEU A 357 17.81 0.16 16.89
C LEU A 357 16.35 0.48 16.58
N LEU A 358 15.72 1.23 17.48
CA LEU A 358 14.32 1.65 17.32
C LEU A 358 14.10 2.60 16.15
N SER A 359 15.14 3.29 15.69
CA SER A 359 15.05 4.18 14.54
C SER A 359 14.78 3.44 13.23
N GLN A 360 14.96 2.12 13.18
CA GLN A 360 14.99 1.38 11.92
C GLN A 360 13.63 1.02 11.36
N GLY A 361 12.62 0.94 12.21
CA GLY A 361 11.27 0.49 11.86
C GLY A 361 10.64 -0.26 13.03
N ASP A 362 9.37 -0.63 12.87
CA ASP A 362 8.61 -1.36 13.87
C ASP A 362 9.24 -2.73 14.16
N ILE A 363 9.13 -3.15 15.42
CA ILE A 363 9.75 -4.37 15.91
C ILE A 363 8.64 -5.36 16.24
N VAL A 364 8.62 -6.51 15.57
CA VAL A 364 7.71 -7.62 15.90
C VAL A 364 8.51 -8.80 16.43
N ILE A 365 8.45 -9.03 17.73
CA ILE A 365 9.11 -10.15 18.41
C ILE A 365 8.24 -11.41 18.28
N GLN A 366 8.82 -12.45 17.69
CA GLN A 366 8.15 -13.71 17.33
C GLN A 366 8.84 -14.89 18.04
N ALA A 367 8.24 -16.08 18.00
CA ALA A 367 8.79 -17.27 18.66
C ALA A 367 10.19 -17.68 18.17
N GLU A 368 10.51 -17.36 16.91
CA GLU A 368 11.76 -17.69 16.25
C GLU A 368 12.79 -16.55 16.27
N GLY A 369 12.43 -15.36 16.79
CA GLY A 369 13.33 -14.21 16.85
C GLY A 369 12.59 -12.87 16.81
N TYR A 370 12.98 -11.96 15.92
CA TYR A 370 12.25 -10.70 15.72
C TYR A 370 12.25 -10.29 14.25
N ARG A 371 11.19 -9.62 13.81
CA ARG A 371 11.10 -8.93 12.53
C ARG A 371 11.28 -7.44 12.72
N GLN A 372 12.06 -6.86 11.83
CA GLN A 372 12.20 -5.41 11.65
C GLN A 372 12.51 -5.19 10.17
N ASN A 373 11.81 -4.27 9.52
CA ASN A 373 12.00 -3.92 8.10
C ASN A 373 11.80 -5.13 7.17
N GLY A 374 10.65 -5.79 7.30
CA GLY A 374 10.30 -7.01 6.56
C GLY A 374 11.14 -8.26 6.87
N THR A 375 12.28 -8.14 7.56
CA THR A 375 13.28 -9.19 7.70
C THR A 375 13.17 -9.90 9.05
N LEU A 376 13.02 -11.24 9.03
CA LEU A 376 13.08 -12.07 10.24
C LEU A 376 14.53 -12.36 10.61
N ARG A 377 14.93 -11.94 11.81
CA ARG A 377 16.19 -12.33 12.44
C ARG A 377 15.93 -13.42 13.46
N LYS A 378 16.57 -14.57 13.26
CA LYS A 378 16.45 -15.70 14.19
C LYS A 378 17.33 -15.47 15.41
N THR A 379 16.78 -15.64 16.60
CA THR A 379 17.57 -15.52 17.84
C THR A 379 17.38 -16.76 18.70
N ASP A 380 18.47 -17.26 19.29
CA ASP A 380 18.45 -18.53 20.04
C ASP A 380 17.92 -18.38 21.49
N GLY A 381 17.57 -17.16 21.93
CA GLY A 381 17.47 -16.85 23.37
C GLY A 381 16.27 -16.02 23.81
N GLY A 382 15.41 -15.56 22.90
CA GLY A 382 14.26 -14.71 23.22
C GLY A 382 14.63 -13.47 24.04
N ARG A 383 15.89 -13.03 23.99
CA ARG A 383 16.40 -11.84 24.67
C ARG A 383 16.78 -10.78 23.64
N TYR A 384 16.32 -9.57 23.88
CA TYR A 384 16.42 -8.46 22.95
C TYR A 384 16.90 -7.22 23.71
N SER A 385 17.90 -6.52 23.20
CA SER A 385 18.36 -5.26 23.80
C SER A 385 18.00 -4.12 22.86
N LEU A 386 17.06 -3.29 23.30
CA LEU A 386 16.54 -2.16 22.54
C LEU A 386 17.32 -0.90 22.87
N TYR A 387 17.72 -0.19 21.83
CA TYR A 387 18.45 1.06 21.92
C TYR A 387 17.78 2.12 21.06
N GLY A 388 17.64 3.31 21.64
CA GLY A 388 17.26 4.54 20.94
C GLY A 388 18.22 5.64 21.36
N GLU A 389 18.98 6.19 20.41
CA GLU A 389 19.81 7.38 20.66
C GLU A 389 18.96 8.67 20.64
N GLU A 390 17.74 8.58 20.10
CA GLU A 390 16.78 9.67 19.91
C GLU A 390 15.34 9.14 20.07
N GLU A 391 14.38 10.08 20.05
CA GLU A 391 12.95 9.80 20.03
C GLU A 391 12.54 9.05 18.75
N SER A 392 11.84 7.92 18.89
CA SER A 392 11.36 7.11 17.76
C SER A 392 9.83 7.10 17.69
N THR A 393 9.27 7.03 16.49
CA THR A 393 7.83 6.78 16.28
C THR A 393 7.47 5.31 16.12
N ASN A 394 8.49 4.45 15.94
CA ASN A 394 8.31 3.02 15.67
C ASN A 394 7.87 2.26 16.92
N THR A 395 7.04 1.24 16.74
CA THR A 395 6.41 0.48 17.83
C THR A 395 7.10 -0.85 18.10
N ILE A 396 6.81 -1.42 19.28
CA ILE A 396 7.27 -2.76 19.67
C ILE A 396 6.03 -3.65 19.84
N LYS A 397 5.98 -4.78 19.14
CA LYS A 397 4.95 -5.81 19.30
C LYS A 397 5.60 -7.14 19.67
N VAL A 398 5.07 -7.81 20.69
CA VAL A 398 5.38 -9.21 21.00
C VAL A 398 4.19 -10.05 20.58
N GLU A 399 4.39 -11.05 19.74
CA GLU A 399 3.30 -11.92 19.25
C GLU A 399 2.72 -12.83 20.33
N ASP A 400 1.54 -13.36 20.03
CA ASP A 400 0.80 -14.24 20.92
C ASP A 400 1.62 -15.47 21.33
N GLY A 401 1.57 -15.82 22.61
CA GLY A 401 2.28 -16.98 23.18
C GLY A 401 3.81 -16.85 23.24
N VAL A 402 4.40 -15.74 22.79
CA VAL A 402 5.86 -15.56 22.76
C VAL A 402 6.41 -15.27 24.15
N CYS A 403 7.54 -15.90 24.49
CA CYS A 403 8.30 -15.60 25.70
C CYS A 403 9.50 -14.71 25.35
N ALA A 404 9.54 -13.48 25.87
CA ALA A 404 10.59 -12.51 25.55
C ALA A 404 11.18 -11.84 26.80
N VAL A 405 12.49 -11.60 26.78
CA VAL A 405 13.20 -10.74 27.73
C VAL A 405 13.69 -9.53 26.97
N ILE A 406 13.23 -8.34 27.33
CA ILE A 406 13.51 -7.12 26.58
C ILE A 406 14.22 -6.15 27.50
N GLU A 407 15.48 -5.87 27.19
CA GLU A 407 16.30 -4.89 27.87
C GLU A 407 16.07 -3.53 27.21
N MET A 408 15.64 -2.53 27.98
CA MET A 408 15.40 -1.16 27.50
C MET A 408 16.30 -0.22 28.28
N ASP A 409 17.13 0.53 27.56
CA ASP A 409 18.03 1.53 28.14
C ASP A 409 17.81 2.90 27.50
N GLY A 410 17.19 3.82 28.24
CA GLY A 410 16.97 5.19 27.74
C GLY A 410 16.04 5.28 26.52
N THR A 411 15.16 4.29 26.32
CA THR A 411 14.29 4.18 25.15
C THR A 411 13.18 5.23 25.16
N VAL A 412 13.04 6.00 24.08
CA VAL A 412 11.96 6.99 23.91
C VAL A 412 11.15 6.64 22.67
N ILE A 413 9.90 6.21 22.85
CA ILE A 413 8.95 5.92 21.78
C ILE A 413 7.75 6.86 21.90
N ARG A 414 7.44 7.55 20.81
CA ARG A 414 6.20 8.31 20.61
C ARG A 414 5.47 7.75 19.40
N ALA A 415 4.71 6.69 19.63
CA ALA A 415 3.94 6.05 18.57
C ALA A 415 3.04 7.05 17.86
N SER A 416 3.15 7.09 16.53
CA SER A 416 2.28 7.87 15.64
C SER A 416 1.08 7.03 15.19
N GLY A 417 0.02 7.69 14.70
CA GLY A 417 -1.07 7.03 13.99
C GLY A 417 -1.80 5.96 14.80
N GLY A 418 -2.31 6.30 15.99
CA GLY A 418 -3.19 5.43 16.77
C GLY A 418 -2.62 4.03 17.04
N GLU A 419 -1.35 3.91 17.45
CA GLU A 419 -0.75 2.66 17.94
C GLU A 419 -0.29 2.77 19.38
N ALA A 420 -0.28 1.61 20.05
CA ALA A 420 0.47 1.46 21.28
C ALA A 420 1.96 1.43 20.97
N ALA A 421 2.75 2.26 21.66
CA ALA A 421 4.21 2.22 21.58
C ALA A 421 4.77 0.84 21.91
N PHE A 422 4.07 0.07 22.73
CA PHE A 422 4.42 -1.31 23.02
C PHE A 422 3.15 -2.18 23.16
N THR A 423 3.02 -3.23 22.35
CA THR A 423 1.97 -4.25 22.47
C THR A 423 2.52 -5.62 22.88
N ILE A 424 1.89 -6.26 23.85
CA ILE A 424 2.15 -7.64 24.27
C ILE A 424 0.93 -8.50 23.90
N GLY A 425 1.09 -9.39 22.93
CA GLY A 425 0.07 -10.28 22.40
C GLY A 425 -0.49 -11.29 23.40
N GLU A 426 -1.58 -11.95 23.04
CA GLU A 426 -2.31 -12.86 23.92
C GLU A 426 -1.43 -14.00 24.43
N ASN A 427 -1.56 -14.33 25.72
CA ASN A 427 -0.79 -15.41 26.35
C ASN A 427 0.75 -15.28 26.28
N ALA A 428 1.29 -14.13 25.83
CA ALA A 428 2.72 -13.88 25.78
C ALA A 428 3.30 -13.69 27.19
N GLN A 429 4.59 -14.00 27.38
CA GLN A 429 5.29 -13.80 28.64
C GLN A 429 6.49 -12.90 28.43
N VAL A 430 6.39 -11.66 28.88
CA VAL A 430 7.42 -10.63 28.67
C VAL A 430 8.06 -10.23 29.99
N MET A 431 9.39 -10.19 30.02
CA MET A 431 10.17 -9.58 31.08
C MET A 431 10.90 -8.35 30.57
N LEU A 432 10.51 -7.16 31.02
CA LEU A 432 11.25 -5.93 30.78
C LEU A 432 12.36 -5.78 31.83
N ILE A 433 13.58 -5.52 31.36
CA ILE A 433 14.72 -5.12 32.18
C ILE A 433 15.02 -3.67 31.84
N LEU A 434 14.70 -2.76 32.77
CA LEU A 434 14.82 -1.32 32.56
C LEU A 434 16.13 -0.77 33.14
N SER A 435 16.83 0.01 32.33
CA SER A 435 17.86 0.95 32.74
C SER A 435 17.61 2.32 32.11
N GLY A 436 18.28 3.37 32.61
CA GLY A 436 18.04 4.74 32.14
C GLY A 436 16.61 5.24 32.36
N ASN A 437 16.20 6.24 31.59
CA ASN A 437 14.83 6.76 31.59
C ASN A 437 14.13 6.36 30.30
N ASN A 438 13.11 5.53 30.42
CA ASN A 438 12.34 5.05 29.27
C ASN A 438 11.00 5.76 29.22
N TYR A 439 10.56 6.13 28.02
CA TYR A 439 9.32 6.84 27.75
C TYR A 439 8.59 6.11 26.64
N LEU A 440 7.37 5.64 26.93
CA LEU A 440 6.46 5.12 25.93
C LEU A 440 5.27 6.06 25.91
N THR A 441 5.05 6.68 24.76
CA THR A 441 3.95 7.60 24.50
C THR A 441 3.15 7.04 23.35
N ALA A 442 1.84 6.88 23.56
CA ALA A 442 0.89 6.66 22.49
C ALA A 442 0.16 7.97 22.18
N GLN A 443 -0.23 8.15 20.92
CA GLN A 443 -1.07 9.26 20.49
C GLN A 443 -2.54 8.81 20.38
N GLN A 444 -3.46 9.78 20.34
CA GLN A 444 -4.89 9.61 20.01
C GLN A 444 -5.75 8.70 20.91
N LEU A 445 -5.87 7.41 20.59
CA LEU A 445 -6.86 6.47 21.16
C LEU A 445 -6.22 5.21 21.75
N GLU A 446 -4.90 5.17 21.84
CA GLU A 446 -4.14 3.97 22.23
C GLU A 446 -3.38 4.12 23.54
N ASP A 447 -3.18 2.97 24.19
CA ASP A 447 -2.40 2.88 25.42
C ASP A 447 -0.94 2.85 25.05
N ALA A 448 -0.08 3.60 25.74
CA ALA A 448 1.35 3.52 25.54
C ALA A 448 1.90 2.08 25.63
N LEU A 449 1.28 1.25 26.47
CA LEU A 449 1.62 -0.15 26.65
C LEU A 449 0.36 -0.99 26.77
N GLN A 450 0.17 -1.94 25.86
CA GLN A 450 -0.94 -2.90 25.86
C GLN A 450 -0.47 -4.27 26.32
N VAL A 451 -1.22 -4.87 27.26
CA VAL A 451 -1.03 -6.25 27.72
C VAL A 451 -2.31 -7.02 27.42
N LYS A 452 -2.32 -7.78 26.34
CA LYS A 452 -3.50 -8.51 25.85
C LYS A 452 -3.85 -9.69 26.78
N LYS A 453 -5.04 -10.25 26.56
CA LYS A 453 -5.62 -11.32 27.37
C LYS A 453 -4.64 -12.48 27.62
N GLY A 454 -4.53 -12.88 28.88
CA GLY A 454 -3.69 -14.01 29.29
C GLY A 454 -2.18 -13.75 29.25
N ALA A 455 -1.75 -12.58 28.78
CA ALA A 455 -0.35 -12.20 28.76
C ALA A 455 0.17 -11.87 30.17
N ALA A 456 1.47 -12.06 30.36
CA ALA A 456 2.16 -11.74 31.60
C ALA A 456 3.32 -10.78 31.33
N LEU A 457 3.27 -9.61 31.97
CA LEU A 457 4.36 -8.64 31.97
C LEU A 457 5.05 -8.63 33.33
N ARG A 458 6.37 -8.76 33.34
CA ARG A 458 7.22 -8.59 34.53
C ARG A 458 8.23 -7.49 34.26
N ILE A 459 8.31 -6.50 35.15
CA ILE A 459 9.26 -5.39 35.01
C ILE A 459 10.28 -5.48 36.15
N ARG A 460 11.57 -5.36 35.82
CA ARG A 460 12.70 -5.35 36.76
C ARG A 460 13.76 -4.38 36.27
N GLY A 461 14.77 -4.10 37.10
CA GLY A 461 15.88 -3.22 36.74
C GLY A 461 15.95 -2.00 37.65
N THR A 462 16.83 -1.07 37.31
CA THR A 462 17.11 0.14 38.09
C THR A 462 16.69 1.43 37.39
N GLY A 463 16.20 1.34 36.16
CA GLY A 463 15.72 2.47 35.37
C GLY A 463 14.27 2.86 35.66
N THR A 464 13.80 3.89 34.96
CA THR A 464 12.40 4.35 35.00
C THR A 464 11.67 3.98 33.71
N LEU A 465 10.35 3.81 33.80
CA LEU A 465 9.45 3.68 32.66
C LEU A 465 8.29 4.66 32.87
N THR A 466 8.20 5.61 31.96
CA THR A 466 7.11 6.59 31.89
C THR A 466 6.16 6.14 30.78
N LEU A 467 4.88 5.99 31.12
CA LEU A 467 3.83 5.65 30.17
C LEU A 467 2.91 6.86 30.02
N GLN A 468 2.73 7.33 28.79
CA GLN A 468 1.82 8.42 28.47
C GLN A 468 0.83 7.95 27.41
N GLY A 469 -0.41 7.68 27.83
CA GLY A 469 -1.53 7.50 26.89
C GLY A 469 -1.97 8.86 26.34
N SER A 470 -2.96 8.84 25.45
CA SER A 470 -3.61 10.06 25.01
C SER A 470 -4.30 10.82 26.15
N ALA A 471 -4.60 12.10 25.90
CA ALA A 471 -5.01 13.10 26.91
C ALA A 471 -6.14 12.64 27.85
N ASP A 472 -6.95 11.66 27.44
CA ASP A 472 -8.12 11.18 28.19
C ASP A 472 -8.03 9.72 28.68
N ARG A 473 -6.89 9.03 28.51
CA ARG A 473 -6.76 7.61 28.90
C ARG A 473 -5.66 7.40 29.96
N ASN A 474 -6.03 6.76 31.07
CA ASN A 474 -5.09 6.33 32.09
C ASN A 474 -4.02 5.44 31.47
N SER A 475 -2.74 5.80 31.65
CA SER A 475 -1.64 4.98 31.16
C SER A 475 -1.46 3.74 32.04
N PHE A 476 -1.54 2.56 31.40
CA PHE A 476 -1.46 1.19 31.94
C PHE A 476 -2.81 0.50 32.22
N VAL A 477 -3.28 -0.29 31.24
CA VAL A 477 -4.46 -1.18 31.37
C VAL A 477 -3.99 -2.62 31.53
N LEU A 478 -4.46 -3.29 32.60
CA LEU A 478 -4.34 -4.75 32.78
C LEU A 478 -5.68 -5.40 32.47
N GLU A 479 -5.81 -6.02 31.30
CA GLU A 479 -7.02 -6.78 30.93
C GLU A 479 -7.00 -8.17 31.59
N GLY A 480 -7.45 -8.22 32.84
CA GLY A 480 -7.60 -9.47 33.60
C GLY A 480 -8.95 -10.15 33.35
N GLY A 481 -8.93 -11.39 32.85
CA GLY A 481 -10.09 -12.29 32.95
C GLY A 481 -10.40 -12.64 34.42
N ALA A 482 -11.68 -12.83 34.74
CA ALA A 482 -12.14 -13.14 36.09
C ALA A 482 -11.47 -14.42 36.64
N GLY A 483 -10.40 -14.27 37.43
CA GLY A 483 -9.70 -15.42 37.99
C GLY A 483 -8.28 -15.20 38.46
N SER A 484 -8.00 -14.17 39.26
CA SER A 484 -6.92 -14.29 40.24
C SER A 484 -7.23 -13.49 41.51
N ARG A 485 -7.24 -14.22 42.63
CA ARG A 485 -7.42 -13.72 43.98
C ARG A 485 -6.22 -14.25 44.78
N GLU A 486 -5.71 -13.40 45.67
CA GLU A 486 -4.56 -13.56 46.59
C GLU A 486 -3.17 -13.26 45.99
N ALA A 487 -2.28 -12.50 46.64
CA ALA A 487 -2.32 -11.76 47.90
C ALA A 487 -1.06 -10.87 47.98
N ILE A 488 -1.16 -9.64 48.50
CA ILE A 488 -0.15 -9.09 49.41
C ILE A 488 -0.91 -8.31 50.48
N THR A 489 -0.81 -8.79 51.72
CA THR A 489 -1.22 -8.11 52.96
C THR A 489 0.02 -7.78 53.77
N ASP A 490 -0.05 -6.61 54.42
CA ASP A 490 0.72 -6.05 55.54
C ASP A 490 2.23 -5.79 55.37
N SER A 491 2.63 -4.53 55.46
CA SER A 491 2.91 -3.92 56.78
C SER A 491 3.22 -2.40 56.72
N GLU A 492 2.41 -1.65 57.47
CA GLU A 492 2.72 -0.52 58.39
C GLU A 492 3.35 0.81 57.87
N GLU A 493 2.51 1.86 57.99
CA GLU A 493 2.72 3.24 58.43
C GLU A 493 4.12 3.87 58.33
N GLU A 494 4.22 4.96 57.56
CA GLU A 494 4.64 6.26 58.09
C GLU A 494 3.99 7.39 57.28
N THR A 495 3.09 8.12 57.94
CA THR A 495 2.54 9.39 57.50
C THR A 495 3.55 10.51 57.77
N GLU A 496 4.01 11.22 56.75
CA GLU A 496 4.41 12.62 56.90
C GLU A 496 3.83 13.46 55.76
N GLU A 497 2.97 14.40 56.15
CA GLU A 497 2.58 15.56 55.35
C GLU A 497 3.81 16.43 55.09
N LEU A 498 4.10 16.73 53.82
CA LEU A 498 4.85 17.94 53.46
C LEU A 498 4.20 18.62 52.25
N SER A 499 3.41 19.64 52.60
CA SER A 499 3.23 20.94 51.96
C SER A 499 3.02 21.02 50.44
N GLU A 500 1.82 21.46 50.10
CA GLU A 500 1.48 22.22 48.90
C GLU A 500 2.55 23.27 48.57
N THR A 501 3.27 23.06 47.48
CA THR A 501 3.85 24.15 46.70
C THR A 501 3.47 23.92 45.24
N GLU A 502 2.55 24.76 44.78
CA GLU A 502 2.23 25.14 43.41
C GLU A 502 2.93 24.30 42.32
N ASN A 503 2.26 23.22 41.90
CA ASN A 503 2.53 22.65 40.59
C ASN A 503 1.72 23.46 39.58
N THR A 504 2.41 24.35 38.87
CA THR A 504 1.87 25.01 37.69
C THR A 504 1.39 23.96 36.71
N ALA A 505 0.10 23.99 36.42
CA ALA A 505 -0.58 23.14 35.45
C ALA A 505 0.22 23.08 34.13
N ALA A 506 0.63 21.87 33.75
CA ALA A 506 1.06 21.56 32.40
C ALA A 506 -0.15 21.00 31.66
N GLY A 507 -0.70 21.85 30.78
CA GLY A 507 -1.62 21.56 29.67
C GLY A 507 -2.69 20.49 29.89
N GLU A 508 -3.89 20.91 30.28
CA GLU A 508 -5.11 20.24 29.83
C GLU A 508 -5.11 20.33 28.29
N GLY A 509 -5.07 19.21 27.57
CA GLY A 509 -5.32 19.22 26.13
C GLY A 509 -6.76 19.67 25.91
N GLU A 510 -6.97 20.79 25.21
CA GLU A 510 -8.31 21.33 25.00
C GLU A 510 -9.09 20.43 24.04
N VAL A 511 -10.10 19.72 24.55
CA VAL A 511 -11.11 19.04 23.72
C VAL A 511 -12.04 20.12 23.16
N TYR A 512 -12.07 20.24 21.83
CA TYR A 512 -12.96 21.19 21.15
C TYR A 512 -14.25 20.47 20.78
N GLU A 513 -15.35 20.84 21.43
CA GLU A 513 -16.68 20.29 21.14
C GLU A 513 -17.52 21.26 20.30
N ILE A 514 -18.10 20.76 19.22
CA ILE A 514 -19.07 21.48 18.38
C ILE A 514 -20.34 20.64 18.31
N VAL A 515 -21.48 21.27 18.58
CA VAL A 515 -22.79 20.65 18.40
C VAL A 515 -23.45 21.24 17.17
N LEU A 516 -23.83 20.39 16.22
CA LEU A 516 -24.49 20.77 14.97
C LEU A 516 -25.80 20.02 14.77
N ASP A 517 -26.71 20.58 13.98
CA ASP A 517 -27.85 19.84 13.47
C ASP A 517 -27.43 18.95 12.29
N SER A 518 -28.05 17.77 12.16
CA SER A 518 -27.83 16.92 10.99
C SER A 518 -28.18 17.66 9.69
N GLY A 519 -27.23 17.70 8.76
CA GLY A 519 -27.30 18.39 7.48
C GLY A 519 -26.56 19.73 7.47
N GLU A 520 -26.01 20.18 8.60
CA GLU A 520 -25.20 21.40 8.66
C GLU A 520 -23.77 21.19 8.13
N THR A 521 -23.14 22.32 7.83
CA THR A 521 -21.76 22.40 7.36
C THR A 521 -20.85 22.89 8.48
N LEU A 522 -19.79 22.13 8.77
CA LEU A 522 -18.65 22.57 9.55
C LEU A 522 -17.76 23.49 8.70
N GLU A 523 -17.71 24.76 9.09
CA GLU A 523 -16.96 25.81 8.42
C GLU A 523 -15.68 26.18 9.19
N THR A 524 -14.70 26.77 8.49
CA THR A 524 -13.40 27.15 9.09
C THR A 524 -13.52 28.07 10.30
N GLY A 525 -14.53 28.94 10.32
CA GLY A 525 -14.76 29.90 11.42
C GLY A 525 -15.23 29.27 12.73
N GLN A 526 -15.54 27.97 12.73
CA GLN A 526 -15.91 27.20 13.93
C GLN A 526 -14.72 26.41 14.49
N LEU A 527 -13.59 26.36 13.77
CA LEU A 527 -12.37 25.66 14.19
C LEU A 527 -11.47 26.58 15.00
N ALA A 528 -10.78 26.01 15.99
CA ALA A 528 -9.80 26.72 16.82
C ALA A 528 -8.78 27.48 15.97
N ASP A 529 -8.47 28.73 16.35
CA ASP A 529 -7.49 29.58 15.66
C ASP A 529 -6.06 29.42 16.19
N ASP A 530 -5.87 28.65 17.28
CA ASP A 530 -4.55 28.44 17.88
C ASP A 530 -3.64 27.53 17.03
N GLU A 531 -2.33 27.71 17.21
CA GLU A 531 -1.27 26.90 16.57
C GLU A 531 -1.08 25.52 17.23
N ASP A 532 -1.94 25.14 18.17
CA ASP A 532 -1.87 23.84 18.84
C ASP A 532 -2.06 22.71 17.83
N ARG A 533 -0.98 21.94 17.69
CA ARG A 533 -0.96 20.74 16.88
C ARG A 533 -1.36 19.55 17.75
N ASP A 534 -2.06 18.60 17.16
CA ASP A 534 -2.45 17.34 17.80
C ASP A 534 -3.57 17.46 18.85
N TYR A 535 -4.71 18.08 18.48
CA TYR A 535 -5.93 18.14 19.30
C TYR A 535 -7.07 17.26 18.74
N LEU A 536 -8.07 16.94 19.57
CA LEU A 536 -9.29 16.22 19.16
C LEU A 536 -10.45 17.20 18.96
N LEU A 537 -10.97 17.29 17.74
CA LEU A 537 -12.23 17.96 17.44
C LEU A 537 -13.38 16.96 17.53
N THR A 538 -14.31 17.17 18.46
CA THR A 538 -15.54 16.38 18.54
C THR A 538 -16.72 17.16 17.97
N VAL A 539 -17.36 16.60 16.96
CA VAL A 539 -18.62 17.12 16.41
C VAL A 539 -19.76 16.19 16.81
N THR A 540 -20.70 16.68 17.59
CA THR A 540 -21.92 15.94 17.96
C THR A 540 -23.08 16.41 17.10
N LEU A 541 -23.68 15.49 16.33
CA LEU A 541 -24.90 15.76 15.58
C LEU A 541 -26.13 15.54 16.44
N GLN A 542 -27.00 16.56 16.53
CA GLN A 542 -28.29 16.41 17.17
C GLN A 542 -29.19 15.44 16.37
N PRO A 543 -30.04 14.64 17.04
CA PRO A 543 -30.97 13.75 16.38
C PRO A 543 -31.92 14.52 15.46
N GLY A 544 -31.81 14.27 14.15
CA GLY A 544 -32.69 14.89 13.14
C GLY A 544 -33.96 14.08 12.86
N ASN A 545 -34.92 14.70 12.16
CA ASN A 545 -36.15 14.06 11.70
C ASN A 545 -35.99 13.13 10.48
N GLY A 546 -34.79 13.06 9.90
CA GLY A 546 -34.48 12.24 8.73
C GLY A 546 -33.89 10.87 9.09
N ASP A 547 -33.95 9.92 8.15
CA ASP A 547 -33.44 8.55 8.31
C ASP A 547 -31.90 8.47 8.21
N ALA A 548 -31.20 9.60 8.11
CA ALA A 548 -29.75 9.69 8.06
C ALA A 548 -29.23 10.80 8.98
N ARG A 549 -27.96 10.68 9.36
CA ARG A 549 -27.16 11.73 10.00
C ARG A 549 -26.11 12.17 9.00
N GLU A 550 -26.14 13.45 8.67
CA GLU A 550 -25.28 14.04 7.64
C GLU A 550 -24.50 15.19 8.24
N LEU A 551 -23.19 15.22 8.01
CA LEU A 551 -22.32 16.36 8.27
C LEU A 551 -21.63 16.73 6.97
N THR A 552 -21.60 18.00 6.61
CA THR A 552 -20.70 18.48 5.56
C THR A 552 -19.49 19.16 6.21
N ILE A 553 -18.28 18.82 5.81
CA ILE A 553 -17.06 19.52 6.19
C ILE A 553 -16.63 20.33 4.97
N SER A 554 -16.58 21.65 5.10
CA SER A 554 -16.14 22.47 3.98
C SER A 554 -14.68 22.17 3.66
N ARG A 555 -14.31 22.19 2.38
CA ARG A 555 -12.93 21.90 1.95
C ARG A 555 -11.89 22.75 2.68
N PRO A 556 -12.12 24.06 2.91
CA PRO A 556 -11.20 24.87 3.70
C PRO A 556 -11.10 24.40 5.16
N ALA A 557 -12.19 23.93 5.77
CA ALA A 557 -12.19 23.41 7.14
C ALA A 557 -11.39 22.10 7.24
N LEU A 558 -11.63 21.16 6.31
CA LEU A 558 -10.86 19.91 6.24
C LEU A 558 -9.35 20.17 6.04
N ARG A 559 -8.99 21.13 5.19
CA ARG A 559 -7.59 21.56 5.03
C ARG A 559 -6.99 22.11 6.32
N LYS A 560 -7.75 22.91 7.07
CA LYS A 560 -7.28 23.48 8.35
C LYS A 560 -7.04 22.38 9.38
N LEU A 561 -7.95 21.40 9.48
CA LEU A 561 -7.80 20.23 10.35
C LEU A 561 -6.53 19.43 10.04
N VAL A 562 -6.31 19.09 8.77
CA VAL A 562 -5.10 18.37 8.32
C VAL A 562 -3.83 19.16 8.62
N GLN A 563 -3.83 20.48 8.35
CA GLN A 563 -2.67 21.34 8.61
C GLN A 563 -2.32 21.48 10.10
N GLN A 564 -3.32 21.36 10.97
CA GLN A 564 -3.15 21.41 12.42
C GLN A 564 -2.82 20.03 13.02
N GLY A 565 -2.78 18.96 12.24
CA GLY A 565 -2.59 17.61 12.80
C GLY A 565 -3.73 17.17 13.72
N ALA A 566 -4.95 17.68 13.50
CA ALA A 566 -6.09 17.39 14.36
C ALA A 566 -6.62 15.97 14.14
N SER A 567 -7.10 15.34 15.21
CA SER A 567 -8.00 14.19 15.11
C SER A 567 -9.45 14.67 15.09
N PHE A 568 -10.32 13.91 14.44
CA PHE A 568 -11.71 14.28 14.22
C PHE A 568 -12.66 13.17 14.69
N ARG A 569 -13.55 13.50 15.60
CA ARG A 569 -14.60 12.60 16.10
C ARG A 569 -15.98 13.10 15.68
N LEU A 570 -16.78 12.21 15.08
CA LEU A 570 -18.19 12.45 14.80
C LEU A 570 -19.03 11.58 15.71
N GLU A 571 -19.89 12.21 16.50
CA GLU A 571 -20.85 11.54 17.37
C GLU A 571 -22.28 11.73 16.86
N THR A 572 -23.01 10.62 16.80
CA THR A 572 -24.43 10.62 16.44
C THR A 572 -25.22 9.72 17.37
N ASP A 573 -26.54 9.75 17.26
CA ASP A 573 -27.43 8.80 17.94
C ASP A 573 -27.43 7.38 17.33
N TYR A 574 -26.71 7.16 16.23
CA TYR A 574 -26.58 5.85 15.59
C TYR A 574 -25.24 5.17 15.91
N LEU A 575 -24.16 5.90 15.75
CA LEU A 575 -22.79 5.45 15.97
C LEU A 575 -21.88 6.66 16.18
N SER A 576 -20.66 6.41 16.65
CA SER A 576 -19.57 7.38 16.60
C SER A 576 -18.42 6.82 15.79
N PHE A 577 -17.60 7.69 15.21
CA PHE A 577 -16.28 7.30 14.74
C PHE A 577 -15.27 8.41 15.00
N GLU A 578 -14.02 8.01 15.05
CA GLU A 578 -12.88 8.90 15.20
C GLU A 578 -11.86 8.63 14.11
N MET A 579 -11.31 9.70 13.55
CA MET A 579 -10.37 9.69 12.44
C MET A 579 -9.09 10.40 12.87
N ASP A 580 -7.95 9.80 12.55
CA ASP A 580 -6.65 10.46 12.67
C ASP A 580 -6.37 11.45 11.53
N THR A 581 -5.25 12.17 11.67
CA THR A 581 -4.76 13.14 10.69
C THR A 581 -4.53 12.50 9.32
N GLU A 582 -4.00 11.28 9.30
CA GLU A 582 -3.72 10.51 8.09
C GLU A 582 -5.02 10.14 7.35
N ALA A 583 -6.08 9.72 8.06
CA ALA A 583 -7.39 9.45 7.48
C ALA A 583 -8.09 10.74 7.00
N LEU A 584 -7.92 11.86 7.71
CA LEU A 584 -8.36 13.18 7.25
C LEU A 584 -7.60 13.63 6.00
N THR A 585 -6.32 13.28 5.89
CA THR A 585 -5.50 13.54 4.69
C THR A 585 -6.00 12.70 3.52
N ALA A 586 -6.28 11.41 3.73
CA ALA A 586 -6.88 10.53 2.73
C ALA A 586 -8.24 11.06 2.24
N LEU A 587 -9.11 11.56 3.15
CA LEU A 587 -10.34 12.25 2.78
C LEU A 587 -10.06 13.48 1.91
N LEU A 588 -9.12 14.33 2.32
CA LEU A 588 -8.79 15.57 1.62
C LEU A 588 -8.26 15.32 0.20
N ASP A 589 -7.48 14.27 0.01
CA ASP A 589 -6.90 13.86 -1.27
C ASP A 589 -7.93 13.19 -2.19
N ALA A 590 -8.87 12.43 -1.63
CA ALA A 590 -9.90 11.73 -2.40
C ALA A 590 -10.98 12.66 -3.00
N VAL A 591 -11.13 13.87 -2.45
CA VAL A 591 -12.15 14.84 -2.86
C VAL A 591 -11.53 16.12 -3.40
N ARG A 592 -12.27 16.82 -4.26
CA ARG A 592 -11.96 18.15 -4.83
C ARG A 592 -12.89 19.25 -4.31
N GLY A 593 -14.05 18.89 -3.76
CA GLY A 593 -15.04 19.77 -3.16
C GLY A 593 -15.16 19.59 -1.64
N ASP A 594 -16.33 19.92 -1.11
CA ASP A 594 -16.70 19.73 0.30
C ASP A 594 -17.01 18.25 0.57
N VAL A 595 -16.82 17.81 1.81
CA VAL A 595 -16.95 16.40 2.20
C VAL A 595 -18.20 16.18 3.02
N GLY A 596 -19.19 15.50 2.46
CA GLY A 596 -20.35 14.99 3.18
C GLY A 596 -20.07 13.63 3.81
N LEU A 597 -20.24 13.51 5.11
CA LEU A 597 -20.21 12.26 5.86
C LEU A 597 -21.66 11.90 6.19
N ARG A 598 -22.15 10.80 5.61
CA ARG A 598 -23.53 10.36 5.78
C ARG A 598 -23.59 8.99 6.43
N ILE A 599 -24.34 8.91 7.52
CA ILE A 599 -24.61 7.68 8.27
C ILE A 599 -26.12 7.38 8.18
N SER A 600 -26.50 6.18 7.76
CA SER A 600 -27.91 5.76 7.75
C SER A 600 -28.09 4.31 8.15
N PRO A 601 -29.19 3.93 8.82
CA PRO A 601 -29.52 2.53 9.03
C PRO A 601 -29.62 1.79 7.70
N PHE A 602 -29.09 0.56 7.64
CA PHE A 602 -29.06 -0.25 6.44
C PHE A 602 -29.91 -1.52 6.60
N SER A 603 -30.74 -1.82 5.59
CA SER A 603 -31.61 -3.00 5.62
C SER A 603 -31.00 -4.17 4.86
N LEU A 604 -30.79 -5.29 5.55
CA LEU A 604 -30.34 -6.55 4.96
C LEU A 604 -31.49 -7.37 4.32
N SER A 605 -32.66 -6.78 4.06
CA SER A 605 -33.85 -7.49 3.58
C SER A 605 -33.79 -7.93 2.11
N GLY A 606 -32.86 -7.41 1.32
CA GLY A 606 -32.68 -7.78 -0.09
C GLY A 606 -32.16 -9.21 -0.29
N SER A 607 -32.38 -9.79 -1.48
CA SER A 607 -31.97 -11.15 -1.85
C SER A 607 -30.48 -11.30 -2.18
N GLY A 608 -29.64 -10.41 -1.66
CA GLY A 608 -28.18 -10.40 -1.83
C GLY A 608 -27.43 -10.27 -0.51
N PHE A 609 -28.14 -10.47 0.61
CA PHE A 609 -27.63 -10.28 1.97
C PHE A 609 -27.99 -11.46 2.89
N GLU A 610 -28.31 -12.63 2.33
CA GLU A 610 -28.78 -13.79 3.10
C GLU A 610 -27.76 -14.26 4.14
N LYS A 611 -26.46 -14.21 3.82
CA LYS A 611 -25.41 -14.60 4.77
C LYS A 611 -25.25 -13.51 5.82
N ALA A 612 -25.27 -12.23 5.42
CA ALA A 612 -25.12 -11.11 6.35
C ALA A 612 -26.27 -11.10 7.36
N ARG A 613 -27.49 -11.37 6.88
CA ARG A 613 -28.68 -11.51 7.72
C ARG A 613 -28.59 -12.71 8.66
N ALA A 614 -28.07 -13.84 8.18
CA ALA A 614 -27.88 -15.02 9.02
C ALA A 614 -26.81 -14.80 10.10
N LEU A 615 -25.77 -14.01 9.80
CA LEU A 615 -24.64 -13.75 10.68
C LEU A 615 -24.95 -12.68 11.73
N ILE A 616 -25.44 -11.53 11.28
CA ILE A 616 -25.72 -10.35 12.12
C ILE A 616 -27.01 -10.54 12.92
N GLY A 617 -27.99 -11.27 12.37
CA GLY A 617 -29.27 -11.48 13.01
C GLY A 617 -30.01 -10.15 13.25
N GLU A 618 -30.34 -9.88 14.51
CA GLU A 618 -31.04 -8.67 14.95
C GLU A 618 -30.09 -7.51 15.33
N GLY A 619 -28.80 -7.66 15.03
CA GLY A 619 -27.80 -6.62 15.27
C GLY A 619 -28.05 -5.35 14.43
N PRO A 620 -27.63 -4.17 14.93
CA PRO A 620 -27.71 -2.93 14.17
C PRO A 620 -26.79 -3.02 12.94
N VAL A 621 -27.21 -2.37 11.85
CA VAL A 621 -26.44 -2.27 10.61
C VAL A 621 -26.57 -0.85 10.07
N TYR A 622 -25.44 -0.24 9.75
CA TYR A 622 -25.35 1.13 9.27
C TYR A 622 -24.54 1.20 7.98
N ASP A 623 -25.00 2.01 7.04
CA ASP A 623 -24.29 2.43 5.84
C ASP A 623 -23.64 3.80 6.10
N ILE A 624 -22.32 3.84 5.98
CA ILE A 624 -21.50 5.04 6.16
C ILE A 624 -20.93 5.40 4.78
N GLN A 625 -21.22 6.61 4.31
CA GLN A 625 -20.84 7.07 2.98
C GLN A 625 -20.05 8.38 3.05
N VAL A 626 -18.97 8.45 2.29
CA VAL A 626 -18.33 9.71 1.91
C VAL A 626 -19.00 10.24 0.65
N ARG A 627 -19.33 11.51 0.65
CA ARG A 627 -19.91 12.23 -0.49
C ARG A 627 -19.06 13.46 -0.76
N GLU A 628 -18.80 13.72 -2.03
CA GLU A 628 -18.17 14.95 -2.48
C GLU A 628 -19.25 15.88 -3.02
N ASP A 629 -19.32 17.10 -2.50
CA ASP A 629 -20.08 18.20 -3.09
C ASP A 629 -19.14 19.14 -3.85
N VAL A 630 -19.28 19.17 -5.18
CA VAL A 630 -18.62 20.16 -6.04
C VAL A 630 -19.69 21.09 -6.62
N ASN A 631 -19.75 22.33 -6.10
CA ASN A 631 -20.66 23.38 -6.58
C ASN A 631 -22.14 22.95 -6.60
N GLY A 632 -22.60 22.22 -5.58
CA GLY A 632 -23.97 21.72 -5.43
C GLY A 632 -24.22 20.37 -6.13
N THR A 633 -23.20 19.74 -6.71
CA THR A 633 -23.28 18.40 -7.28
C THR A 633 -22.69 17.39 -6.29
N VAL A 634 -23.56 16.62 -5.66
CA VAL A 634 -23.19 15.62 -4.65
C VAL A 634 -22.97 14.25 -5.31
N THR A 635 -21.78 13.67 -5.16
CA THR A 635 -21.43 12.34 -5.66
C THR A 635 -20.88 11.46 -4.55
N ALA A 636 -21.24 10.18 -4.51
CA ALA A 636 -20.62 9.24 -3.56
C ALA A 636 -19.15 8.99 -3.96
N ARG A 637 -18.28 8.87 -2.97
CA ARG A 637 -16.87 8.57 -3.14
C ARG A 637 -16.49 7.39 -2.27
N ASN A 638 -15.74 6.47 -2.86
CA ASN A 638 -15.05 5.44 -2.09
C ASN A 638 -13.71 6.05 -1.68
N VAL A 639 -13.46 6.08 -0.37
CA VAL A 639 -12.20 6.57 0.19
C VAL A 639 -11.62 5.43 0.99
N GLU A 640 -10.44 4.98 0.55
CA GLU A 640 -9.58 4.11 1.34
C GLU A 640 -8.71 4.99 2.22
N PHE A 641 -8.64 4.70 3.51
CA PHE A 641 -7.87 5.52 4.45
C PHE A 641 -6.36 5.19 4.41
N GLY A 642 -5.96 4.10 3.75
CA GLY A 642 -4.55 3.72 3.60
C GLY A 642 -3.93 3.45 4.98
N SER A 643 -2.87 4.18 5.32
CA SER A 643 -2.27 4.16 6.66
C SER A 643 -3.10 4.90 7.72
N GLY A 644 -4.11 5.68 7.31
CA GLY A 644 -4.99 6.42 8.20
C GLY A 644 -5.97 5.51 8.93
N LYS A 645 -6.20 5.82 10.20
CA LYS A 645 -7.02 5.01 11.09
C LYS A 645 -8.35 5.65 11.38
N VAL A 646 -9.39 4.84 11.26
CA VAL A 646 -10.75 5.21 11.62
C VAL A 646 -11.31 4.20 12.60
N LYS A 647 -11.46 4.62 13.86
CA LYS A 647 -12.11 3.79 14.89
C LYS A 647 -13.60 4.00 14.81
N LEU A 648 -14.34 2.95 14.42
CA LEU A 648 -15.79 2.96 14.34
C LEU A 648 -16.38 2.32 15.60
N GLU A 649 -17.39 2.97 16.17
CA GLU A 649 -18.01 2.60 17.45
C GLU A 649 -19.53 2.50 17.29
N ILE A 650 -20.06 1.29 17.36
CA ILE A 650 -21.49 1.00 17.20
C ILE A 650 -22.10 0.59 18.55
N PRO A 651 -23.05 1.37 19.08
CA PRO A 651 -23.82 0.99 20.26
C PRO A 651 -24.57 -0.33 20.05
N PHE A 652 -24.40 -1.27 20.97
CA PHE A 652 -25.04 -2.58 20.92
C PHE A 652 -25.31 -3.15 22.32
N GLU A 653 -26.59 -3.38 22.63
CA GLU A 653 -27.00 -3.98 23.90
C GLU A 653 -27.03 -5.51 23.82
N LYS A 654 -26.03 -6.14 24.44
CA LYS A 654 -25.94 -7.60 24.51
C LYS A 654 -27.06 -8.16 25.41
N THR A 655 -27.83 -9.11 24.90
CA THR A 655 -28.85 -9.78 25.73
C THR A 655 -28.19 -10.78 26.68
N ALA A 656 -28.64 -10.79 27.96
CA ALA A 656 -28.03 -11.54 29.07
C ALA A 656 -27.93 -13.07 28.89
N ALA A 657 -28.52 -13.63 27.84
CA ALA A 657 -28.48 -15.06 27.52
C ALA A 657 -27.44 -15.43 26.43
N SER A 658 -26.71 -14.45 25.89
CA SER A 658 -25.72 -14.68 24.83
C SER A 658 -24.31 -14.82 25.42
N ASP A 659 -23.81 -16.04 25.47
CA ASP A 659 -22.43 -16.36 25.92
C ASP A 659 -21.38 -16.14 24.80
N GLY A 660 -21.79 -15.51 23.70
CA GLY A 660 -20.97 -15.35 22.50
C GLY A 660 -20.12 -14.09 22.47
N GLN A 661 -19.05 -14.08 21.67
CA GLN A 661 -18.22 -12.91 21.40
C GLN A 661 -19.00 -11.89 20.56
N THR A 662 -19.02 -10.63 20.97
CA THR A 662 -19.60 -9.54 20.18
C THR A 662 -18.57 -9.07 19.17
N THR A 663 -18.93 -9.01 17.89
CA THR A 663 -18.01 -8.70 16.80
C THR A 663 -18.66 -7.79 15.76
N MET A 664 -17.92 -6.84 15.22
CA MET A 664 -18.33 -6.05 14.07
C MET A 664 -18.15 -6.83 12.78
N VAL A 665 -19.06 -6.59 11.85
CA VAL A 665 -19.18 -7.32 10.60
C VAL A 665 -19.26 -6.31 9.47
N TYR A 666 -18.27 -6.36 8.59
CA TYR A 666 -18.33 -5.66 7.32
C TYR A 666 -19.26 -6.38 6.35
N VAL A 667 -20.18 -5.65 5.72
CA VAL A 667 -21.14 -6.17 4.74
C VAL A 667 -20.82 -5.58 3.36
N GLY A 668 -20.11 -6.35 2.54
CA GLY A 668 -19.77 -5.98 1.18
C GLY A 668 -20.88 -6.27 0.17
N THR A 669 -20.65 -5.87 -1.09
CA THR A 669 -21.57 -6.17 -2.20
C THR A 669 -21.60 -7.67 -2.50
N GLY A 670 -22.75 -8.19 -2.97
CA GLY A 670 -22.86 -9.59 -3.36
C GLY A 670 -22.77 -10.60 -2.22
N ASN A 671 -23.11 -10.20 -0.98
CA ASN A 671 -23.09 -11.08 0.21
C ASN A 671 -21.66 -11.46 0.67
N LEU A 672 -20.66 -10.63 0.32
CA LEU A 672 -19.32 -10.67 0.91
C LEU A 672 -19.40 -10.21 2.37
N ILE A 673 -18.82 -10.97 3.28
CA ILE A 673 -18.81 -10.64 4.70
C ILE A 673 -17.40 -10.78 5.22
N SER A 674 -16.92 -9.76 5.91
CA SER A 674 -15.68 -9.85 6.69
C SER A 674 -16.00 -9.67 8.17
N ILE A 675 -15.44 -10.55 8.99
CA ILE A 675 -15.54 -10.49 10.45
C ILE A 675 -14.36 -9.63 10.92
N MET A 676 -14.64 -8.61 11.71
CA MET A 676 -13.60 -7.74 12.27
C MET A 676 -13.04 -8.37 13.54
N GLU A 677 -12.01 -9.20 13.38
CA GLU A 677 -11.42 -10.00 14.47
C GLU A 677 -10.84 -9.13 15.60
N ASP A 678 -10.48 -7.89 15.29
CA ASP A 678 -10.00 -6.87 16.21
C ASP A 678 -11.12 -6.16 17.00
N THR A 679 -12.38 -6.58 16.85
CA THR A 679 -13.50 -5.94 17.56
C THR A 679 -13.35 -6.05 19.08
N VAL A 680 -13.39 -4.90 19.75
CA VAL A 680 -13.46 -4.79 21.20
C VAL A 680 -14.88 -4.40 21.61
N TYR A 681 -15.48 -5.19 22.49
CA TYR A 681 -16.78 -4.85 23.09
C TYR A 681 -16.61 -4.30 24.51
N ASP A 682 -16.96 -3.04 24.70
CA ASP A 682 -16.99 -2.42 26.02
C ASP A 682 -18.36 -2.62 26.67
N SER A 683 -18.39 -3.48 27.70
CA SER A 683 -19.61 -3.77 28.47
C SER A 683 -20.11 -2.61 29.34
N GLY A 684 -19.24 -1.65 29.67
CA GLY A 684 -19.57 -0.45 30.43
C GLY A 684 -20.32 0.58 29.58
N THR A 685 -19.81 0.87 28.38
CA THR A 685 -20.43 1.80 27.41
C THR A 685 -21.45 1.12 26.48
N ARG A 686 -21.45 -0.21 26.43
CA ARG A 686 -22.30 -1.06 25.56
C ARG A 686 -22.05 -0.80 24.08
N THR A 687 -20.77 -0.74 23.70
CA THR A 687 -20.35 -0.35 22.36
C THR A 687 -19.40 -1.41 21.80
N ALA A 688 -19.61 -1.78 20.53
CA ALA A 688 -18.65 -2.56 19.75
C ALA A 688 -17.77 -1.59 18.96
N ALA A 689 -16.45 -1.74 19.05
CA ALA A 689 -15.48 -0.85 18.44
C ALA A 689 -14.45 -1.63 17.61
N ALA A 690 -14.12 -1.16 16.41
CA ALA A 690 -13.09 -1.73 15.55
C ALA A 690 -12.49 -0.68 14.60
N PHE A 691 -11.31 -0.94 14.05
CA PHE A 691 -10.72 -0.07 13.03
C PHE A 691 -11.22 -0.44 11.64
N VAL A 692 -11.72 0.55 10.89
CA VAL A 692 -12.27 0.33 9.53
C VAL A 692 -11.33 0.91 8.46
N PRO A 693 -11.03 0.16 7.38
CA PRO A 693 -10.12 0.62 6.32
C PRO A 693 -10.78 1.66 5.39
N HIS A 694 -12.11 1.65 5.34
CA HIS A 694 -12.92 2.57 4.54
C HIS A 694 -14.32 2.70 5.17
N PHE A 695 -15.07 3.72 4.78
CA PHE A 695 -16.50 3.78 5.11
C PHE A 695 -17.35 2.92 4.17
N SER A 696 -18.27 2.15 4.76
CA SER A 696 -19.16 1.22 4.05
C SER A 696 -20.28 0.75 5.00
N VAL A 697 -20.86 -0.43 4.70
CA VAL A 697 -21.89 -1.04 5.53
C VAL A 697 -21.26 -1.91 6.62
N TYR A 698 -21.57 -1.59 7.87
CA TYR A 698 -21.08 -2.30 9.06
C TYR A 698 -22.24 -2.67 9.99
N GLY A 699 -22.18 -3.84 10.60
CA GLY A 699 -23.13 -4.26 11.62
C GLY A 699 -22.46 -4.97 12.80
N VAL A 700 -23.24 -5.30 13.84
CA VAL A 700 -22.72 -5.97 15.04
C VAL A 700 -23.41 -7.32 15.23
N ALA A 701 -22.63 -8.39 15.39
CA ALA A 701 -23.10 -9.75 15.58
C ALA A 701 -22.63 -10.33 16.93
N VAL A 702 -23.26 -11.43 17.37
CA VAL A 702 -22.81 -12.20 18.54
C VAL A 702 -22.57 -13.66 18.12
N PHE A 703 -21.33 -14.13 18.28
CA PHE A 703 -20.87 -15.47 17.89
C PHE A 703 -20.77 -16.40 19.07
N SER A 704 -21.53 -17.51 19.10
CA SER A 704 -21.30 -18.57 20.07
C SER A 704 -20.15 -19.48 19.61
N GLU A 705 -19.15 -19.74 20.47
CA GLU A 705 -18.15 -20.78 20.21
C GLU A 705 -18.85 -22.16 20.14
N THR A 706 -18.97 -22.72 18.93
CA THR A 706 -19.37 -24.12 18.73
C THR A 706 -18.54 -24.78 17.66
#